data_AF-A0A2V6C1N0-F1
#
_entry.id   AF-A0A2V6C1N0-F1
#
_cell.length_a   1.000
_cell.length_b   1.000
_cell.length_c   1.000
_cell.angle_alpha   90.00
_cell.angle_beta   90.00
_cell.angle_gamma   90.00
#
_symmetry.space_group_name_H-M   'P 1'
#
loop_
_entity.id
_entity.type
_entity.pdbx_description
1 polymer ?
#
loop_
_entity_poly.entity_id
_entity_poly.type
_entity_poly.pdbx_seq_one_letter_code
_entity_poly.pdbx_strand_id
1 'polypeptide(L)'
;MREAFDTIVRDVAHLNACRDYIAQNPDKAALLPGQFILERRDILVANGQAGSLPAESGLKPDFQREPVLRAKKMGFSDRQLAIATAATENAIRSRRIAEKITPTYRLVDTCAAEFEAYTPYYYSTYGSENERRESGKRKIMILGGGPNRIGQGIEFDYCCVHAAFALRELGFETIMVNSNPETVSTDYDTSDKLYFEPLTLEDVLNIYDQERPEGVVVQFGGQTPLNLADGLKAAGVPILGTQPESIEMAEDRQLFAVMLDKLDLRQTPNGSAVSMEEAVAIANRVGYPVLVRPSFVLGGRGMELVYNETDLRRYVEAAIDLGSERRIGFQPVSAHEHPARPSARRHAGSLPAGSGKMPDLRPILIDRFLEDAMEVDVDCISDGETTVIGAIMEHIEQAGIHSGDSACVIPTFSLTKNVLAEISSATKAMARELKVRGLMNVQFAVKGKDVYVLEVNPRASRTVPFVSKAIGVPLAKLAAKVMAGKTLRELGFTKEIVPKHFSVKEAVFPFLRYQGQDISLGPEMKSTGEVMGIDHDLGLAYAKSQMAAPPPLPKSGNVFVSVQDSDKTAVVSVVREFVTLGFGIIATSGTATALEAARVPVTRVFKIREGRPNVLDRVKNGDISFIINSPSGKIPREDEITIRNAAIAQKIPIMTTLRAAQASVYGIRSLQKNKVHVRSLQEYNAQR
;
A
#
# COMPACT_ATOMS: atom_id res chain seq x y z
N MET A 1 41.55 13.89 9.28
CA MET A 1 40.65 13.80 8.11
C MET A 1 41.02 14.94 7.17
N ARG A 2 40.97 14.81 5.84
CA ARG A 2 41.09 16.00 4.97
C ARG A 2 39.81 16.81 5.14
N GLU A 3 39.92 18.06 5.58
CA GLU A 3 38.80 18.94 5.89
C GLU A 3 38.15 19.42 4.58
N ALA A 4 37.00 18.85 4.25
CA ALA A 4 36.11 19.33 3.20
C ALA A 4 34.68 19.28 3.73
N PHE A 5 33.96 20.42 3.65
CA PHE A 5 32.59 20.58 4.15
C PHE A 5 31.55 19.68 3.44
N ASP A 6 31.98 18.98 2.38
CA ASP A 6 31.14 18.14 1.51
C ASP A 6 31.36 16.63 1.76
N THR A 7 31.92 16.26 2.91
CA THR A 7 32.21 14.85 3.21
C THR A 7 30.92 14.07 3.51
N ILE A 8 30.51 13.21 2.57
CA ILE A 8 29.35 12.32 2.73
C ILE A 8 29.63 11.29 3.85
N VAL A 9 28.82 11.35 4.91
CA VAL A 9 28.81 10.35 5.99
C VAL A 9 28.22 9.05 5.44
N ARG A 10 28.98 7.95 5.57
CA ARG A 10 28.67 6.68 4.88
C ARG A 10 27.98 5.65 5.77
N ASP A 11 28.20 5.74 7.08
CA ASP A 11 27.64 4.85 8.09
C ASP A 11 27.70 5.50 9.48
N VAL A 12 27.13 4.82 10.48
CA VAL A 12 27.05 5.31 11.87
C VAL A 12 28.43 5.43 12.52
N ALA A 13 29.39 4.58 12.15
CA ALA A 13 30.75 4.67 12.69
C ALA A 13 31.48 5.90 12.13
N HIS A 14 31.29 6.21 10.85
CA HIS A 14 31.80 7.41 10.20
C HIS A 14 31.15 8.67 10.78
N LEU A 15 29.83 8.65 11.05
CA LEU A 15 29.14 9.75 11.73
C LEU A 15 29.73 10.01 13.11
N ASN A 16 29.95 8.96 13.90
CA ASN A 16 30.52 9.08 15.23
C ASN A 16 31.97 9.59 15.19
N ALA A 17 32.78 9.12 14.25
CA ALA A 17 34.15 9.60 14.07
C ALA A 17 34.19 11.09 13.67
N CYS A 18 33.29 11.55 12.79
CA CYS A 18 33.15 12.97 12.47
C CYS A 18 32.71 13.79 13.68
N ARG A 19 31.77 13.28 14.48
CA ARG A 19 31.31 13.93 15.72
C ARG A 19 32.42 14.03 16.77
N ASP A 20 33.16 12.95 17.00
CA ASP A 20 34.26 12.91 17.96
C ASP A 20 35.39 13.86 17.54
N TYR A 21 35.68 13.91 16.23
CA TYR A 21 36.66 14.85 15.68
C TYR A 21 36.25 16.32 15.90
N ILE A 22 34.98 16.66 15.64
CA ILE A 22 34.45 18.02 15.87
C ILE A 22 34.45 18.36 17.36
N ALA A 23 34.04 17.43 18.23
CA ALA A 23 34.03 17.64 19.68
C ALA A 23 35.45 17.85 20.26
N GLN A 24 36.47 17.24 19.66
CA GLN A 24 37.86 17.40 20.07
C GLN A 24 38.55 18.64 19.46
N ASN A 25 37.96 19.27 18.44
CA ASN A 25 38.55 20.41 17.72
C ASN A 25 37.55 21.57 17.52
N PRO A 26 36.90 22.08 18.59
CA PRO A 26 35.81 23.06 18.49
C PRO A 26 36.24 24.37 17.81
N ASP A 27 37.46 24.84 18.07
CA ASP A 27 38.00 26.08 17.50
C ASP A 27 38.21 26.01 15.99
N LYS A 28 38.48 24.80 15.45
CA LYS A 28 38.68 24.57 14.01
C LYS A 28 37.37 24.45 13.24
N ALA A 29 36.30 24.07 13.94
CA ALA A 29 34.96 23.98 13.37
C ALA A 29 34.21 25.33 13.32
N ALA A 30 34.82 26.42 13.83
CA ALA A 30 34.22 27.76 13.92
C ALA A 30 32.83 27.78 14.60
N LEU A 31 32.59 26.87 15.55
CA LEU A 31 31.32 26.79 16.29
C LEU A 31 31.41 27.63 17.57
N LEU A 32 30.52 28.62 17.71
CA LEU A 32 30.40 29.40 18.95
C LEU A 32 29.91 28.51 20.11
N PRO A 33 30.27 28.80 21.38
CA PRO A 33 29.69 28.10 22.54
C PRO A 33 28.16 28.20 22.52
N GLY A 34 27.48 27.09 22.31
CA GLY A 34 26.02 27.02 22.18
C GLY A 34 25.49 26.85 20.75
N GLN A 35 26.34 26.93 19.73
CA GLN A 35 26.00 26.51 18.37
C GLN A 35 26.44 25.05 18.15
N PHE A 36 25.47 24.16 18.35
CA PHE A 36 25.42 22.82 17.77
C PHE A 36 26.54 21.83 18.13
N ILE A 37 26.49 21.27 19.35
CA ILE A 37 26.89 19.87 19.62
C ILE A 37 25.87 19.26 20.60
N LEU A 38 25.20 18.18 20.17
CA LEU A 38 24.32 17.34 20.99
C LEU A 38 25.13 16.59 22.05
N GLU A 39 25.20 17.12 23.27
CA GLU A 39 25.57 16.32 24.44
C GLU A 39 24.34 15.62 25.04
N ARG A 40 24.48 14.31 25.28
CA ARG A 40 23.45 13.41 25.84
C ARG A 40 23.00 13.81 27.26
N ARG A 41 23.72 14.72 27.92
CA ARG A 41 23.53 15.12 29.32
C ARG A 41 22.57 16.31 29.52
N ASP A 42 22.21 17.03 28.46
CA ASP A 42 21.40 18.25 28.55
C ASP A 42 19.88 18.01 28.63
N ILE A 43 19.42 16.76 28.55
CA ILE A 43 17.99 16.42 28.38
C ILE A 43 17.39 15.73 29.61
N LEU A 44 18.20 15.10 30.48
CA LEU A 44 17.70 14.36 31.66
C LEU A 44 18.56 14.66 32.88
N VAL A 45 17.99 15.40 33.85
CA VAL A 45 18.62 15.65 35.16
C VAL A 45 17.97 14.73 36.20
N ALA A 46 18.79 13.95 36.91
CA ALA A 46 18.36 13.14 38.04
C ALA A 46 18.00 14.03 39.25
N ASN A 47 16.89 13.74 39.92
CA ASN A 47 16.46 14.43 41.15
C ASN A 47 17.28 13.99 42.39
N GLY A 48 17.64 14.96 43.25
CA GLY A 48 18.64 14.90 44.35
C GLY A 48 18.37 13.94 45.54
N GLN A 49 19.22 13.86 46.58
CA GLN A 49 19.63 14.89 47.60
C GLN A 49 21.04 14.56 48.19
N ALA A 50 21.78 15.36 48.99
CA ALA A 50 21.45 16.34 50.06
C ALA A 50 22.54 17.45 50.24
N GLY A 51 22.21 18.51 50.99
CA GLY A 51 22.84 19.85 51.02
C GLY A 51 24.28 19.99 51.56
N SER A 52 24.90 21.17 51.39
CA SER A 52 24.98 22.17 52.47
C SER A 52 25.21 23.65 52.02
N LEU A 53 24.12 24.45 52.07
CA LEU A 53 24.05 25.90 52.41
C LEU A 53 24.97 26.94 51.66
N PRO A 54 24.95 28.27 51.97
CA PRO A 54 24.07 29.24 51.30
C PRO A 54 24.78 30.56 50.93
N ALA A 55 24.79 30.98 49.66
CA ALA A 55 25.13 32.37 49.31
C ALA A 55 24.51 32.78 47.96
N GLU A 56 23.33 33.38 48.08
CA GLU A 56 22.90 34.62 47.41
C GLU A 56 23.33 34.87 45.95
N SER A 57 22.47 34.45 45.03
CA SER A 57 21.84 35.42 44.12
C SER A 57 20.38 35.00 43.95
N GLY A 58 19.48 35.86 44.42
CA GLY A 58 18.08 35.53 44.69
C GLY A 58 17.18 35.35 43.47
N LEU A 59 17.58 34.58 42.45
CA LEU A 59 16.72 34.03 41.40
C LEU A 59 17.28 32.69 40.92
N LYS A 60 16.57 31.59 41.16
CA LYS A 60 16.74 30.35 40.37
C LYS A 60 15.55 30.26 39.41
N PRO A 61 15.76 30.24 38.08
CA PRO A 61 14.67 29.92 37.18
C PRO A 61 14.20 28.50 37.47
N ASP A 62 12.91 28.35 37.72
CA ASP A 62 12.27 27.04 37.72
C ASP A 62 12.15 26.55 36.27
N PHE A 63 13.18 25.83 35.84
CA PHE A 63 13.33 25.31 34.48
C PHE A 63 12.50 24.04 34.23
N GLN A 64 11.27 23.91 34.72
CA GLN A 64 10.44 22.77 34.31
C GLN A 64 9.88 22.93 32.88
N ARG A 65 9.66 24.17 32.41
CA ARG A 65 9.12 24.49 31.06
C ARG A 65 10.18 24.49 29.95
N GLU A 66 11.37 25.04 30.24
CA GLU A 66 12.45 25.22 29.26
C GLU A 66 12.97 23.92 28.61
N PRO A 67 13.11 22.78 29.32
CA PRO A 67 13.60 21.54 28.73
C PRO A 67 12.67 20.99 27.65
N VAL A 68 11.35 21.03 27.88
CA VAL A 68 10.36 20.55 26.91
C VAL A 68 10.34 21.48 25.70
N LEU A 69 10.24 22.80 25.91
CA LEU A 69 10.28 23.77 24.81
C LEU A 69 11.56 23.67 23.99
N ARG A 70 12.73 23.53 24.65
CA ARG A 70 14.02 23.34 23.99
C ARG A 70 14.03 22.04 23.18
N ALA A 71 13.55 20.94 23.74
CA ALA A 71 13.46 19.67 23.00
C ALA A 71 12.52 19.77 21.79
N LYS A 72 11.36 20.43 21.92
CA LYS A 72 10.45 20.67 20.79
C LYS A 72 11.09 21.56 19.71
N LYS A 73 11.83 22.62 20.09
CA LYS A 73 12.63 23.44 19.15
C LYS A 73 13.71 22.65 18.42
N MET A 74 14.21 21.58 19.02
CA MET A 74 15.18 20.66 18.41
C MET A 74 14.52 19.56 17.57
N GLY A 75 13.19 19.55 17.43
CA GLY A 75 12.45 18.60 16.59
C GLY A 75 12.11 17.27 17.26
N PHE A 76 12.24 17.14 18.59
CA PHE A 76 11.82 15.92 19.29
C PHE A 76 10.30 15.79 19.28
N SER A 77 9.79 14.62 18.89
CA SER A 77 8.34 14.32 18.94
C SER A 77 7.87 14.02 20.37
N ASP A 78 6.58 14.20 20.60
CA ASP A 78 5.92 13.86 21.88
C ASP A 78 6.13 12.36 22.20
N ARG A 79 6.16 11.50 21.16
CA ARG A 79 6.49 10.07 21.29
C ARG A 79 7.93 9.83 21.77
N GLN A 80 8.91 10.53 21.19
CA GLN A 80 10.31 10.38 21.62
C GLN A 80 10.52 10.84 23.07
N LEU A 81 9.86 11.94 23.45
CA LEU A 81 9.88 12.44 24.82
C LEU A 81 9.17 11.48 25.78
N ALA A 82 8.06 10.88 25.37
CA ALA A 82 7.33 9.88 26.15
C ALA A 82 8.23 8.68 26.46
N ILE A 83 8.93 8.15 25.46
CA ILE A 83 9.90 7.05 25.65
C ILE A 83 11.03 7.49 26.59
N ALA A 84 11.63 8.66 26.37
CA ALA A 84 12.75 9.15 27.16
C ALA A 84 12.40 9.42 28.63
N THR A 85 11.13 9.69 28.93
CA THR A 85 10.64 10.04 30.28
C THR A 85 9.79 8.94 30.91
N ALA A 86 9.66 7.77 30.27
CA ALA A 86 8.76 6.69 30.67
C ALA A 86 7.31 7.17 30.91
N ALA A 87 6.85 8.12 30.09
CA ALA A 87 5.49 8.65 30.10
C ALA A 87 4.70 8.16 28.88
N THR A 88 3.41 8.49 28.81
CA THR A 88 2.59 8.28 27.61
C THR A 88 2.66 9.48 26.68
N GLU A 89 2.46 9.28 25.38
CA GLU A 89 2.43 10.36 24.38
C GLU A 89 1.36 11.42 24.72
N ASN A 90 0.18 10.98 25.17
CA ASN A 90 -0.90 11.86 25.63
C ASN A 90 -0.51 12.68 26.87
N ALA A 91 0.29 12.13 27.79
CA ALA A 91 0.77 12.88 28.95
C ALA A 91 1.74 13.99 28.53
N ILE A 92 2.65 13.70 27.59
CA ILE A 92 3.56 14.71 27.02
C ILE A 92 2.77 15.80 26.31
N ARG A 93 1.82 15.44 25.43
CA ARG A 93 0.96 16.39 24.73
C ARG A 93 0.14 17.26 25.70
N SER A 94 -0.47 16.66 26.73
CA SER A 94 -1.26 17.38 27.73
C SER A 94 -0.41 18.38 28.51
N ARG A 95 0.79 17.97 28.94
CA ARG A 95 1.76 18.86 29.58
C ARG A 95 2.15 20.01 28.65
N ARG A 96 2.47 19.69 27.40
CA ARG A 96 2.87 20.64 26.37
C ARG A 96 1.78 21.70 26.14
N ILE A 97 0.51 21.31 26.06
CA ILE A 97 -0.63 22.23 25.93
C ILE A 97 -0.80 23.08 27.20
N ALA A 98 -0.76 22.47 28.39
CA ALA A 98 -0.89 23.18 29.68
C ALA A 98 0.20 24.24 29.87
N GLU A 99 1.42 23.95 29.43
CA GLU A 99 2.57 24.86 29.46
C GLU A 99 2.60 25.85 28.27
N LYS A 100 1.57 25.85 27.40
CA LYS A 100 1.48 26.69 26.19
C LYS A 100 2.70 26.54 25.28
N ILE A 101 3.20 25.32 25.13
CA ILE A 101 4.28 24.94 24.22
C ILE A 101 3.62 24.37 22.95
N THR A 102 2.99 25.22 22.16
CA THR A 102 2.36 24.81 20.88
C THR A 102 3.24 25.21 19.71
N PRO A 103 3.25 24.45 18.60
CA PRO A 103 3.98 24.90 17.43
C PRO A 103 3.32 26.15 16.84
N THR A 104 4.14 26.98 16.22
CA THR A 104 3.75 28.07 15.33
C THR A 104 3.99 27.63 13.89
N TYR A 105 3.31 28.27 12.93
CA TYR A 105 3.46 27.97 11.51
C TYR A 105 4.07 29.15 10.78
N ARG A 106 5.08 28.87 9.94
CA ARG A 106 5.75 29.84 9.07
C ARG A 106 5.42 29.56 7.62
N LEU A 107 5.49 30.58 6.80
CA LEU A 107 5.29 30.52 5.35
C LEU A 107 6.60 30.21 4.63
N VAL A 108 6.49 29.46 3.55
CA VAL A 108 7.54 29.38 2.54
C VAL A 108 7.30 30.52 1.54
N ASP A 109 8.19 31.50 1.53
CA ASP A 109 8.06 32.75 0.78
C ASP A 109 9.15 32.96 -0.29
N THR A 110 10.13 32.06 -0.38
CA THR A 110 11.32 32.12 -1.25
C THR A 110 12.31 33.26 -0.99
N CYS A 111 11.98 34.23 -0.13
CA CYS A 111 12.70 35.48 0.06
C CYS A 111 13.04 35.82 1.53
N ALA A 112 12.87 34.85 2.44
CA ALA A 112 13.20 35.01 3.86
C ALA A 112 12.53 36.24 4.49
N ALA A 113 11.24 36.40 4.24
CA ALA A 113 10.38 37.49 4.67
C ALA A 113 10.79 38.90 4.18
N GLU A 114 11.62 39.01 3.12
CA GLU A 114 11.90 40.30 2.48
C GLU A 114 10.61 40.90 1.88
N PHE A 115 9.73 40.04 1.35
CA PHE A 115 8.44 40.43 0.78
C PHE A 115 7.29 39.64 1.42
N GLU A 116 6.10 40.25 1.45
CA GLU A 116 4.89 39.55 1.88
C GLU A 116 4.53 38.44 0.87
N ALA A 117 4.52 37.19 1.33
CA ALA A 117 4.08 36.06 0.52
C ALA A 117 2.57 35.85 0.59
N TYR A 118 1.92 35.68 -0.54
CA TYR A 118 0.49 35.30 -0.61
C TYR A 118 0.27 33.79 -0.74
N THR A 119 1.33 33.01 -0.98
CA THR A 119 1.30 31.55 -1.08
C THR A 119 0.91 30.93 0.26
N PRO A 120 -0.06 29.99 0.30
CA PRO A 120 -0.56 29.43 1.55
C PRO A 120 0.22 28.17 1.96
N TYR A 121 1.56 28.25 1.91
CA TYR A 121 2.47 27.11 2.09
C TYR A 121 3.17 27.16 3.45
N TYR A 122 2.78 26.28 4.36
CA TYR A 122 3.15 26.31 5.77
C TYR A 122 4.04 25.14 6.20
N TYR A 123 4.90 25.39 7.18
CA TYR A 123 5.60 24.37 7.98
C TYR A 123 5.61 24.77 9.46
N SER A 124 5.69 23.80 10.36
CA SER A 124 5.67 24.01 11.80
C SER A 124 7.06 24.30 12.35
N THR A 125 7.09 25.08 13.42
CA THR A 125 8.27 25.35 14.23
C THR A 125 7.85 25.71 15.65
N TYR A 126 8.79 25.78 16.58
CA TYR A 126 8.53 26.26 17.95
C TYR A 126 9.10 27.68 18.14
N GLY A 127 8.75 28.56 17.20
CA GLY A 127 9.12 29.98 17.16
C GLY A 127 8.08 30.88 17.84
N SER A 128 8.36 32.17 17.91
CA SER A 128 7.52 33.16 18.61
C SER A 128 6.31 33.66 17.81
N GLU A 129 6.37 33.63 16.48
CA GLU A 129 5.34 34.19 15.60
C GLU A 129 4.72 33.09 14.74
N ASN A 130 3.42 33.24 14.51
CA ASN A 130 2.57 32.30 13.79
C ASN A 130 1.91 33.03 12.62
N GLU A 131 2.35 32.73 11.40
CA GLU A 131 1.94 33.37 10.15
C GLU A 131 0.70 32.70 9.52
N ARG A 132 0.12 31.73 10.23
CA ARG A 132 -1.14 31.10 9.85
C ARG A 132 -2.24 32.16 9.72
N ARG A 133 -2.89 32.18 8.55
CA ARG A 133 -3.96 33.14 8.24
C ARG A 133 -5.34 32.57 8.52
N GLU A 134 -6.25 33.38 9.02
CA GLU A 134 -7.67 33.02 9.13
C GLU A 134 -8.48 33.66 7.99
N SER A 135 -9.37 32.87 7.37
CA SER A 135 -10.24 33.35 6.29
C SER A 135 -11.71 33.47 6.68
N GLY A 136 -12.10 32.94 7.84
CA GLY A 136 -13.51 32.83 8.27
C GLY A 136 -14.36 31.84 7.45
N LYS A 137 -13.79 31.17 6.45
CA LYS A 137 -14.49 30.16 5.65
C LYS A 137 -14.63 28.85 6.41
N ARG A 138 -15.64 28.06 6.01
CA ARG A 138 -15.82 26.67 6.42
C ARG A 138 -14.68 25.84 5.86
N LYS A 139 -14.02 25.01 6.67
CA LYS A 139 -12.79 24.31 6.28
C LYS A 139 -12.94 22.80 6.34
N ILE A 140 -12.33 22.11 5.38
CA ILE A 140 -12.15 20.65 5.43
C ILE A 140 -10.67 20.34 5.26
N MET A 141 -10.16 19.48 6.14
CA MET A 141 -8.80 18.99 6.09
C MET A 141 -8.72 17.65 5.36
N ILE A 142 -7.71 17.48 4.52
CA ILE A 142 -7.43 16.29 3.73
C ILE A 142 -6.04 15.80 4.11
N LEU A 143 -5.94 14.56 4.60
CA LEU A 143 -4.66 13.96 4.94
C LEU A 143 -4.12 13.17 3.73
N GLY A 144 -2.90 13.53 3.30
CA GLY A 144 -2.15 12.82 2.27
C GLY A 144 -1.65 11.46 2.71
N GLY A 145 -0.79 10.83 1.91
CA GLY A 145 -0.20 9.52 2.20
C GLY A 145 1.20 9.54 2.77
N GLY A 146 1.89 10.68 2.71
CA GLY A 146 3.32 10.77 3.00
C GLY A 146 4.14 10.18 1.84
N PRO A 147 5.38 9.72 2.09
CA PRO A 147 6.27 9.27 1.03
C PRO A 147 5.70 8.07 0.27
N ASN A 148 5.88 8.08 -1.05
CA ASN A 148 5.51 6.98 -1.93
C ASN A 148 6.33 5.72 -1.58
N ARG A 149 5.67 4.56 -1.62
CA ARG A 149 6.28 3.24 -1.44
C ARG A 149 5.47 2.19 -2.18
N ILE A 150 6.04 1.00 -2.40
CA ILE A 150 5.30 -0.12 -2.99
C ILE A 150 4.01 -0.36 -2.19
N GLY A 151 2.88 -0.43 -2.88
CA GLY A 151 1.54 -0.52 -2.29
C GLY A 151 0.89 0.82 -1.91
N GLN A 152 1.65 1.91 -1.81
CA GLN A 152 1.18 3.28 -1.53
C GLN A 152 1.84 4.29 -2.48
N GLY A 153 1.27 4.40 -3.68
CA GLY A 153 1.80 5.29 -4.71
C GLY A 153 0.95 6.53 -4.94
N ILE A 154 1.15 7.08 -6.13
CA ILE A 154 0.51 8.30 -6.64
C ILE A 154 -1.00 8.17 -6.79
N GLU A 155 -1.55 6.96 -6.75
CA GLU A 155 -2.99 6.72 -6.89
C GLU A 155 -3.78 7.34 -5.72
N PHE A 156 -3.18 7.34 -4.53
CA PHE A 156 -3.73 7.98 -3.34
C PHE A 156 -3.58 9.50 -3.39
N ASP A 157 -2.46 10.00 -3.90
CA ASP A 157 -2.25 11.43 -4.14
C ASP A 157 -3.30 12.00 -5.10
N TYR A 158 -3.56 11.29 -6.22
CA TYR A 158 -4.63 11.62 -7.16
C TYR A 158 -5.99 11.77 -6.46
N CYS A 159 -6.31 10.87 -5.52
CA CYS A 159 -7.55 10.96 -4.77
C CYS A 159 -7.60 12.20 -3.87
N CYS A 160 -6.52 12.51 -3.15
CA CYS A 160 -6.41 13.70 -2.30
C CYS A 160 -6.52 15.01 -3.10
N VAL A 161 -5.85 15.10 -4.26
CA VAL A 161 -5.94 16.24 -5.18
C VAL A 161 -7.38 16.44 -5.67
N HIS A 162 -8.03 15.36 -6.10
CA HIS A 162 -9.42 15.43 -6.56
C HIS A 162 -10.39 15.81 -5.41
N ALA A 163 -10.12 15.40 -4.17
CA ALA A 163 -10.89 15.86 -3.02
C ALA A 163 -10.76 17.37 -2.81
N ALA A 164 -9.54 17.91 -2.84
CA ALA A 164 -9.32 19.35 -2.68
C ALA A 164 -10.10 20.14 -3.73
N PHE A 165 -10.00 19.76 -5.00
CA PHE A 165 -10.76 20.41 -6.07
C PHE A 165 -12.28 20.32 -5.86
N ALA A 166 -12.79 19.14 -5.50
CA ALA A 166 -14.23 18.93 -5.33
C ALA A 166 -14.81 19.68 -4.13
N LEU A 167 -14.05 19.81 -3.04
CA LEU A 167 -14.48 20.51 -1.83
C LEU A 167 -14.38 22.03 -2.00
N ARG A 168 -13.36 22.51 -2.73
CA ARG A 168 -13.27 23.91 -3.17
C ARG A 168 -14.46 24.30 -4.05
N GLU A 169 -14.88 23.43 -4.98
CA GLU A 169 -16.09 23.61 -5.79
C GLU A 169 -17.38 23.70 -4.94
N LEU A 170 -17.40 23.12 -3.74
CA LEU A 170 -18.50 23.23 -2.78
C LEU A 170 -18.39 24.46 -1.85
N GLY A 171 -17.35 25.30 -2.03
CA GLY A 171 -17.13 26.53 -1.27
C GLY A 171 -16.38 26.35 0.05
N PHE A 172 -15.81 25.17 0.32
CA PHE A 172 -14.93 24.98 1.47
C PHE A 172 -13.54 25.55 1.22
N GLU A 173 -12.92 26.08 2.27
CA GLU A 173 -11.46 26.25 2.31
C GLU A 173 -10.81 24.89 2.56
N THR A 174 -9.98 24.45 1.64
CA THR A 174 -9.34 23.13 1.68
C THR A 174 -7.97 23.22 2.32
N ILE A 175 -7.73 22.36 3.31
CA ILE A 175 -6.44 22.24 4.00
C ILE A 175 -5.82 20.90 3.60
N MET A 176 -4.70 20.92 2.89
CA MET A 176 -3.92 19.72 2.61
C MET A 176 -2.82 19.57 3.66
N VAL A 177 -2.69 18.36 4.21
CA VAL A 177 -1.56 17.99 5.08
C VAL A 177 -0.84 16.81 4.44
N ASN A 178 0.39 17.02 3.99
CA ASN A 178 1.22 15.98 3.38
C ASN A 178 2.70 16.38 3.42
N SER A 179 3.60 15.41 3.30
CA SER A 179 5.06 15.63 3.36
C SER A 179 5.83 15.07 2.18
N ASN A 180 5.14 14.64 1.12
CA ASN A 180 5.79 14.06 -0.05
C ASN A 180 6.13 15.15 -1.08
N PRO A 181 7.41 15.51 -1.28
CA PRO A 181 7.79 16.60 -2.18
C PRO A 181 7.54 16.30 -3.66
N GLU A 182 7.30 15.05 -4.04
CA GLU A 182 7.13 14.63 -5.43
C GLU A 182 5.70 14.82 -5.95
N THR A 183 4.77 15.20 -5.07
CA THR A 183 3.33 15.05 -5.32
C THR A 183 2.61 16.34 -5.69
N VAL A 184 1.50 16.20 -6.42
CA VAL A 184 0.65 17.33 -6.79
C VAL A 184 -0.15 17.83 -5.58
N SER A 185 -0.46 16.97 -4.59
CA SER A 185 -1.11 17.45 -3.36
C SER A 185 -0.27 18.45 -2.58
N THR A 186 1.06 18.38 -2.67
CA THR A 186 1.99 19.33 -2.05
C THR A 186 2.36 20.50 -2.96
N ASP A 187 1.66 20.67 -4.08
CA ASP A 187 1.65 21.92 -4.81
C ASP A 187 0.70 22.91 -4.11
N TYR A 188 1.17 24.14 -3.86
CA TYR A 188 0.38 25.16 -3.17
C TYR A 188 -0.84 25.62 -3.99
N ASP A 189 -0.91 25.35 -5.30
CA ASP A 189 -2.09 25.65 -6.13
C ASP A 189 -3.25 24.65 -5.88
N THR A 190 -2.93 23.47 -5.34
CA THR A 190 -3.89 22.37 -5.18
C THR A 190 -4.92 22.63 -4.08
N SER A 191 -4.49 23.21 -2.96
CA SER A 191 -5.34 23.48 -1.79
C SER A 191 -5.28 24.95 -1.38
N ASP A 192 -6.28 25.41 -0.62
CA ASP A 192 -6.31 26.80 -0.14
C ASP A 192 -5.28 27.03 0.98
N LYS A 193 -4.91 25.96 1.68
CA LYS A 193 -3.79 25.89 2.62
C LYS A 193 -3.05 24.57 2.46
N LEU A 194 -1.73 24.63 2.47
CA LEU A 194 -0.84 23.47 2.43
C LEU A 194 0.03 23.47 3.68
N TYR A 195 -0.04 22.40 4.46
CA TYR A 195 0.88 22.13 5.56
C TYR A 195 1.84 21.02 5.15
N PHE A 196 3.12 21.37 4.96
CA PHE A 196 4.19 20.43 4.64
C PHE A 196 4.68 19.69 5.89
N GLU A 197 3.80 18.92 6.50
CA GLU A 197 4.01 18.36 7.82
C GLU A 197 4.06 16.83 7.79
N PRO A 198 4.79 16.21 8.73
CA PRO A 198 4.72 14.77 8.90
C PRO A 198 3.26 14.33 9.19
N LEU A 199 2.85 13.20 8.63
CA LEU A 199 1.54 12.62 8.91
C LEU A 199 1.60 11.76 10.18
N THR A 200 1.75 12.43 11.31
CA THR A 200 1.66 11.82 12.64
C THR A 200 0.42 12.34 13.38
N LEU A 201 -0.01 11.62 14.41
CA LEU A 201 -1.13 12.06 15.24
C LEU A 201 -0.82 13.42 15.90
N GLU A 202 0.42 13.61 16.35
CA GLU A 202 0.86 14.85 16.97
C GLU A 202 0.72 16.05 16.02
N ASP A 203 1.31 15.95 14.83
CA ASP A 203 1.39 17.06 13.87
C ASP A 203 0.01 17.40 13.30
N VAL A 204 -0.78 16.37 12.96
CA VAL A 204 -2.16 16.56 12.47
C VAL A 204 -3.03 17.23 13.54
N LEU A 205 -2.93 16.80 14.82
CA LEU A 205 -3.68 17.44 15.89
C LEU A 205 -3.22 18.87 16.16
N ASN A 206 -1.91 19.16 16.05
CA ASN A 206 -1.39 20.52 16.18
C ASN A 206 -2.01 21.46 15.13
N ILE A 207 -2.20 20.99 13.89
CA ILE A 207 -2.87 21.77 12.83
C ILE A 207 -4.36 21.88 13.14
N TYR A 208 -5.01 20.76 13.49
CA TYR A 208 -6.45 20.70 13.77
C TYR A 208 -6.86 21.65 14.90
N ASP A 209 -6.11 21.70 16.00
CA ASP A 209 -6.43 22.56 17.15
C ASP A 209 -6.46 24.05 16.79
N GLN A 210 -5.58 24.45 15.85
CA GLN A 210 -5.47 25.83 15.39
C GLN A 210 -6.47 26.13 14.28
N GLU A 211 -6.58 25.26 13.28
CA GLU A 211 -7.43 25.48 12.10
C GLU A 211 -8.92 25.25 12.36
N ARG A 212 -9.25 24.34 13.29
CA ARG A 212 -10.62 23.93 13.64
C ARG A 212 -11.49 23.63 12.40
N PRO A 213 -11.07 22.73 11.50
CA PRO A 213 -11.88 22.36 10.36
C PRO A 213 -13.18 21.67 10.81
N GLU A 214 -14.22 21.75 9.99
CA GLU A 214 -15.50 21.06 10.24
C GLU A 214 -15.39 19.55 10.13
N GLY A 215 -14.37 19.08 9.41
CA GLY A 215 -14.16 17.66 9.15
C GLY A 215 -12.79 17.34 8.57
N VAL A 216 -12.36 16.10 8.77
CA VAL A 216 -11.11 15.56 8.25
C VAL A 216 -11.39 14.33 7.37
N VAL A 217 -10.78 14.29 6.19
CA VAL A 217 -10.80 13.14 5.27
C VAL A 217 -9.53 12.32 5.49
N VAL A 218 -9.71 11.04 5.82
CA VAL A 218 -8.62 10.08 6.12
C VAL A 218 -8.57 8.89 5.17
N GLN A 219 -9.58 8.72 4.32
CA GLN A 219 -9.80 7.52 3.50
C GLN A 219 -9.10 7.57 2.14
N PHE A 220 -8.47 8.71 1.79
CA PHE A 220 -7.93 8.95 0.44
C PHE A 220 -6.41 8.81 0.36
N GLY A 221 -5.68 9.07 1.46
CA GLY A 221 -4.21 9.00 1.50
C GLY A 221 -3.62 7.60 1.74
N GLY A 222 -4.40 6.53 1.60
CA GLY A 222 -3.95 5.16 1.88
C GLY A 222 -3.79 4.86 3.38
N GLN A 223 -2.91 3.92 3.76
CA GLN A 223 -2.83 3.41 5.14
C GLN A 223 -2.31 4.44 6.14
N THR A 224 -1.47 5.40 5.73
CA THR A 224 -0.87 6.38 6.65
C THR A 224 -1.94 7.15 7.44
N PRO A 225 -2.91 7.83 6.80
CA PRO A 225 -3.99 8.52 7.53
C PRO A 225 -5.02 7.57 8.16
N LEU A 226 -5.25 6.38 7.60
CA LEU A 226 -6.12 5.37 8.23
C LEU A 226 -5.62 4.97 9.61
N ASN A 227 -4.30 4.75 9.74
CA ASN A 227 -3.68 4.41 11.02
C ASN A 227 -3.78 5.54 12.06
N LEU A 228 -4.11 6.77 11.64
CA LEU A 228 -4.33 7.90 12.54
C LEU A 228 -5.81 8.04 12.93
N ALA A 229 -6.73 7.37 12.24
CA ALA A 229 -8.16 7.63 12.34
C ALA A 229 -8.70 7.43 13.77
N ASP A 230 -8.29 6.35 14.46
CA ASP A 230 -8.73 6.08 15.84
C ASP A 230 -8.19 7.11 16.82
N GLY A 231 -6.92 7.49 16.67
CA GLY A 231 -6.30 8.52 17.51
C GLY A 231 -6.95 9.89 17.32
N LEU A 232 -7.28 10.25 16.07
CA LEU A 232 -7.99 11.47 15.73
C LEU A 232 -9.42 11.45 16.31
N LYS A 233 -10.13 10.33 16.17
CA LYS A 233 -11.48 10.17 16.73
C LYS A 233 -11.47 10.24 18.25
N ALA A 234 -10.53 9.59 18.91
CA ALA A 234 -10.35 9.65 20.36
C ALA A 234 -10.05 11.07 20.86
N ALA A 235 -9.40 11.90 20.04
CA ALA A 235 -9.17 13.32 20.29
C ALA A 235 -10.37 14.22 19.96
N GLY A 236 -11.50 13.66 19.51
CA GLY A 236 -12.72 14.41 19.17
C GLY A 236 -12.70 15.05 17.78
N VAL A 237 -11.81 14.62 16.88
CA VAL A 237 -11.76 15.11 15.51
C VAL A 237 -12.93 14.53 14.70
N PRO A 238 -13.75 15.36 14.02
CA PRO A 238 -14.84 14.88 13.16
C PRO A 238 -14.28 14.28 11.87
N ILE A 239 -14.34 12.95 11.77
CA ILE A 239 -13.97 12.23 10.55
C ILE A 239 -15.16 12.24 9.57
N LEU A 240 -14.95 12.78 8.37
CA LEU A 240 -15.95 12.77 7.29
C LEU A 240 -15.98 11.42 6.58
N GLY A 241 -17.12 11.07 5.97
CA GLY A 241 -17.24 9.82 5.21
C GLY A 241 -17.39 8.57 6.07
N THR A 242 -16.88 7.44 5.57
CA THR A 242 -16.94 6.15 6.26
C THR A 242 -16.20 6.21 7.60
N GLN A 243 -16.87 5.78 8.66
CA GLN A 243 -16.38 5.93 10.04
C GLN A 243 -15.31 4.89 10.38
N PRO A 244 -14.36 5.20 11.31
CA PRO A 244 -13.29 4.28 11.69
C PRO A 244 -13.76 2.89 12.10
N GLU A 245 -14.89 2.78 12.81
CA GLU A 245 -15.45 1.48 13.21
C GLU A 245 -15.87 0.60 12.02
N SER A 246 -16.31 1.23 10.93
CA SER A 246 -16.65 0.51 9.70
C SER A 246 -15.40 0.08 8.94
N ILE A 247 -14.31 0.83 9.06
CA ILE A 247 -13.01 0.45 8.52
C ILE A 247 -12.45 -0.73 9.33
N GLU A 248 -12.49 -0.65 10.65
CA GLU A 248 -12.09 -1.74 11.56
C GLU A 248 -12.93 -3.01 11.32
N MET A 249 -14.25 -2.90 11.16
CA MET A 249 -15.11 -4.04 10.84
C MET A 249 -14.71 -4.76 9.54
N ALA A 250 -14.13 -4.04 8.58
CA ALA A 250 -13.68 -4.61 7.31
C ALA A 250 -12.24 -5.16 7.37
N GLU A 251 -11.37 -4.56 8.20
CA GLU A 251 -9.97 -4.97 8.37
C GLU A 251 -9.79 -6.09 9.42
N ASP A 252 -10.64 -6.15 10.45
CA ASP A 252 -10.66 -7.22 11.44
C ASP A 252 -11.34 -8.47 10.90
N ARG A 253 -10.64 -9.61 10.91
CA ARG A 253 -11.14 -10.83 10.26
C ARG A 253 -12.32 -11.46 10.97
N GLN A 254 -12.44 -11.33 12.30
CA GLN A 254 -13.57 -11.90 13.03
C GLN A 254 -14.83 -11.10 12.76
N LEU A 255 -14.73 -9.76 12.84
CA LEU A 255 -15.85 -8.87 12.50
C LEU A 255 -16.25 -9.02 11.04
N PHE A 256 -15.27 -9.11 10.14
CA PHE A 256 -15.49 -9.33 8.72
C PHE A 256 -16.19 -10.67 8.44
N ALA A 257 -15.75 -11.75 9.07
CA ALA A 257 -16.38 -13.06 8.90
C ALA A 257 -17.84 -13.06 9.38
N VAL A 258 -18.11 -12.46 10.55
CA VAL A 258 -19.47 -12.31 11.09
C VAL A 258 -20.35 -11.49 10.14
N MET A 259 -19.79 -10.43 9.54
CA MET A 259 -20.48 -9.61 8.54
C MET A 259 -20.85 -10.44 7.30
N LEU A 260 -19.92 -11.21 6.76
CA LEU A 260 -20.18 -12.04 5.58
C LEU A 260 -21.22 -13.13 5.85
N ASP A 261 -21.16 -13.78 7.02
CA ASP A 261 -22.14 -14.78 7.45
C ASP A 261 -23.54 -14.17 7.57
N LYS A 262 -23.64 -12.95 8.13
CA LYS A 262 -24.91 -12.20 8.20
C LYS A 262 -25.48 -11.89 6.81
N LEU A 263 -24.62 -11.64 5.83
CA LEU A 263 -25.01 -11.31 4.47
C LEU A 263 -25.18 -12.53 3.55
N ASP A 264 -24.97 -13.74 4.07
CA ASP A 264 -24.96 -15.00 3.30
C ASP A 264 -23.97 -14.94 2.11
N LEU A 265 -22.80 -14.33 2.34
CA LEU A 265 -21.74 -14.20 1.34
C LEU A 265 -20.63 -15.21 1.59
N ARG A 266 -20.19 -15.88 0.51
CA ARG A 266 -19.12 -16.88 0.62
C ARG A 266 -17.77 -16.22 0.90
N GLN A 267 -17.02 -16.83 1.80
CA GLN A 267 -15.60 -16.57 2.03
C GLN A 267 -14.83 -17.89 1.97
N THR A 268 -13.52 -17.82 1.78
CA THR A 268 -12.65 -18.99 1.90
C THR A 268 -12.63 -19.48 3.35
N PRO A 269 -12.59 -20.81 3.60
CA PRO A 269 -12.33 -21.33 4.94
C PRO A 269 -11.06 -20.71 5.52
N ASN A 270 -11.12 -20.18 6.74
CA ASN A 270 -10.02 -19.43 7.33
C ASN A 270 -9.88 -19.61 8.86
N GLY A 271 -8.85 -18.99 9.42
CA GLY A 271 -8.63 -18.87 10.86
C GLY A 271 -7.51 -17.89 11.20
N SER A 272 -7.38 -17.60 12.49
CA SER A 272 -6.38 -16.69 13.06
C SER A 272 -5.58 -17.44 14.13
N ALA A 273 -4.25 -17.37 14.05
CA ALA A 273 -3.34 -18.04 14.97
C ALA A 273 -2.41 -17.03 15.66
N VAL A 274 -2.17 -17.21 16.96
CA VAL A 274 -1.14 -16.48 17.71
C VAL A 274 0.05 -17.36 18.11
N SER A 275 0.00 -18.65 17.79
CA SER A 275 1.08 -19.61 18.02
C SER A 275 1.30 -20.52 16.81
N MET A 276 2.46 -21.18 16.79
CA MET A 276 2.81 -22.18 15.79
C MET A 276 1.80 -23.32 15.74
N GLU A 277 1.45 -23.87 16.90
CA GLU A 277 0.58 -25.03 17.02
C GLU A 277 -0.84 -24.72 16.57
N GLU A 278 -1.35 -23.52 16.90
CA GLU A 278 -2.63 -23.03 16.38
C GLU A 278 -2.59 -22.87 14.87
N ALA A 279 -1.51 -22.31 14.32
CA ALA A 279 -1.36 -22.12 12.88
C ALA A 279 -1.43 -23.46 12.14
N VAL A 280 -0.69 -24.47 12.62
CA VAL A 280 -0.71 -25.82 12.06
C VAL A 280 -2.09 -26.47 12.18
N ALA A 281 -2.75 -26.35 13.34
CA ALA A 281 -4.08 -26.90 13.54
C ALA A 281 -5.12 -26.26 12.60
N ILE A 282 -5.06 -24.95 12.41
CA ILE A 282 -5.93 -24.21 11.48
C ILE A 282 -5.64 -24.64 10.04
N ALA A 283 -4.37 -24.70 9.63
CA ALA A 283 -4.01 -25.10 8.27
C ALA A 283 -4.42 -26.56 7.96
N ASN A 284 -4.35 -27.47 8.93
CA ASN A 284 -4.83 -28.85 8.77
C ASN A 284 -6.37 -28.91 8.68
N ARG A 285 -7.10 -28.04 9.41
CA ARG A 285 -8.56 -27.95 9.33
C ARG A 285 -9.04 -27.32 8.01
N VAL A 286 -8.36 -26.27 7.56
CA VAL A 286 -8.67 -25.52 6.33
C VAL A 286 -8.19 -26.27 5.08
N GLY A 287 -7.08 -27.00 5.20
CA GLY A 287 -6.40 -27.77 4.15
C GLY A 287 -5.42 -26.93 3.33
N TYR A 288 -4.30 -27.54 2.92
CA TYR A 288 -3.31 -26.93 2.02
C TYR A 288 -3.70 -27.00 0.53
N PRO A 289 -3.26 -26.05 -0.31
CA PRO A 289 -2.46 -24.87 0.05
C PRO A 289 -3.25 -23.80 0.82
N VAL A 290 -2.54 -23.05 1.65
CA VAL A 290 -3.06 -21.92 2.43
C VAL A 290 -2.30 -20.64 2.11
N LEU A 291 -3.00 -19.51 2.12
CA LEU A 291 -2.41 -18.17 2.12
C LEU A 291 -2.24 -17.74 3.58
N VAL A 292 -1.00 -17.44 3.96
CA VAL A 292 -0.68 -16.89 5.29
C VAL A 292 -0.39 -15.41 5.19
N ARG A 293 -0.86 -14.61 6.15
CA ARG A 293 -0.62 -13.17 6.16
C ARG A 293 -0.56 -12.56 7.56
N PRO A 294 0.25 -11.52 7.79
CA PRO A 294 0.17 -10.71 9.00
C PRO A 294 -1.10 -9.86 9.00
N SER A 295 -1.64 -9.57 10.19
CA SER A 295 -2.77 -8.64 10.34
C SER A 295 -2.33 -7.16 10.15
N PHE A 296 -3.24 -6.30 9.66
CA PHE A 296 -3.06 -4.85 9.45
C PHE A 296 -1.89 -4.47 8.52
N VAL A 297 -1.83 -5.08 7.35
CA VAL A 297 -0.83 -4.78 6.31
C VAL A 297 -1.48 -4.40 4.98
N LEU A 298 -0.84 -3.50 4.24
CA LEU A 298 -1.23 -3.13 2.88
C LEU A 298 -0.23 -3.74 1.88
N GLY A 299 -0.70 -4.03 0.66
CA GLY A 299 0.18 -4.43 -0.44
C GLY A 299 0.67 -5.88 -0.33
N GLY A 300 -0.03 -6.72 0.43
CA GLY A 300 0.39 -8.11 0.60
C GLY A 300 1.67 -8.28 1.41
N ARG A 301 2.08 -7.27 2.20
CA ARG A 301 3.39 -7.30 2.87
C ARG A 301 3.54 -8.48 3.82
N GLY A 302 4.51 -9.35 3.52
CA GLY A 302 4.74 -10.59 4.26
C GLY A 302 3.67 -11.66 4.05
N MET A 303 2.82 -11.55 3.04
CA MET A 303 1.91 -12.64 2.65
C MET A 303 2.67 -13.75 1.93
N GLU A 304 2.25 -15.00 2.13
CA GLU A 304 2.91 -16.14 1.50
C GLU A 304 1.94 -17.28 1.17
N LEU A 305 2.16 -17.95 0.04
CA LEU A 305 1.47 -19.19 -0.31
C LEU A 305 2.24 -20.39 0.25
N VAL A 306 1.58 -21.17 1.10
CA VAL A 306 2.16 -22.29 1.82
C VAL A 306 1.46 -23.58 1.41
N TYR A 307 2.24 -24.59 1.00
CA TYR A 307 1.71 -25.84 0.43
C TYR A 307 1.79 -27.04 1.38
N ASN A 308 2.54 -26.93 2.47
CA ASN A 308 2.75 -28.01 3.44
C ASN A 308 3.11 -27.45 4.83
N GLU A 309 3.06 -28.30 5.84
CA GLU A 309 3.34 -27.93 7.24
C GLU A 309 4.77 -27.44 7.45
N THR A 310 5.76 -28.03 6.79
CA THR A 310 7.17 -27.62 6.93
C THR A 310 7.36 -26.16 6.51
N ASP A 311 6.73 -25.77 5.40
CA ASP A 311 6.75 -24.39 4.92
C ASP A 311 6.01 -23.43 5.86
N LEU A 312 4.87 -23.88 6.42
CA LEU A 312 4.11 -23.11 7.40
C LEU A 312 4.95 -22.80 8.64
N ARG A 313 5.62 -23.82 9.19
CA ARG A 313 6.43 -23.67 10.40
C ARG A 313 7.55 -22.65 10.21
N ARG A 314 8.26 -22.76 9.10
CA ARG A 314 9.30 -21.79 8.74
C ARG A 314 8.76 -20.36 8.63
N TYR A 315 7.59 -20.18 8.00
CA TYR A 315 6.97 -18.86 7.88
C TYR A 315 6.63 -18.26 9.26
N VAL A 316 5.98 -19.05 10.12
CA VAL A 316 5.55 -18.59 11.44
C VAL A 316 6.76 -18.28 12.34
N GLU A 317 7.83 -19.07 12.29
CA GLU A 317 9.09 -18.76 12.99
C GLU A 317 9.65 -17.40 12.56
N ALA A 318 9.79 -17.17 11.25
CA ALA A 318 10.28 -15.89 10.74
C ALA A 318 9.37 -14.71 11.11
N ALA A 319 8.05 -14.92 11.11
CA ALA A 319 7.07 -13.88 11.47
C ALA A 319 7.14 -13.52 12.96
N ILE A 320 7.33 -14.51 13.84
CA ILE A 320 7.49 -14.30 15.29
C ILE A 320 8.80 -13.53 15.57
N ASP A 321 9.90 -13.90 14.92
CA ASP A 321 11.18 -13.22 15.09
C ASP A 321 11.12 -11.75 14.62
N LEU A 322 10.49 -11.47 13.47
CA LEU A 322 10.26 -10.10 12.98
C LEU A 322 9.34 -9.29 13.90
N GLY A 323 8.41 -9.94 14.61
CA GLY A 323 7.57 -9.31 15.63
C GLY A 323 8.37 -8.82 16.85
N SER A 324 9.55 -9.39 17.11
CA SER A 324 10.44 -8.97 18.19
C SER A 324 11.26 -7.71 17.82
N GLU A 325 11.70 -7.59 16.56
CA GLU A 325 12.45 -6.42 16.05
C GLU A 325 11.57 -5.22 15.71
N ARG A 326 10.33 -5.44 15.24
CA ARG A 326 9.37 -4.35 14.92
C ARG A 326 8.85 -3.58 16.15
N ARG A 327 9.22 -3.95 17.38
CA ARG A 327 8.85 -3.19 18.60
C ARG A 327 9.39 -1.76 18.65
N ILE A 328 10.38 -1.42 17.83
CA ILE A 328 10.94 -0.06 17.76
C ILE A 328 10.10 0.88 16.85
N GLY A 329 9.14 0.35 16.07
CA GLY A 329 8.30 1.15 15.17
C GLY A 329 6.84 0.71 15.17
N PHE A 330 5.95 1.57 15.64
CA PHE A 330 4.49 1.45 15.59
C PHE A 330 3.83 0.42 16.53
N GLN A 331 3.45 0.89 17.71
CA GLN A 331 2.33 0.32 18.48
C GLN A 331 1.15 1.32 18.44
N PRO A 332 -0.07 0.88 18.09
CA PRO A 332 -1.29 1.65 18.35
C PRO A 332 -1.60 1.64 19.86
N VAL A 333 -2.27 2.69 20.31
CA VAL A 333 -2.72 2.86 21.69
C VAL A 333 -3.83 1.84 21.95
N SER A 334 -3.63 0.91 22.89
CA SER A 334 -4.67 -0.08 23.24
C SER A 334 -5.87 0.60 23.90
N ALA A 335 -7.09 0.25 23.48
CA ALA A 335 -8.32 0.64 24.14
C ALA A 335 -8.33 0.15 25.60
N HIS A 336 -8.58 1.06 26.54
CA HIS A 336 -8.60 0.76 27.97
C HIS A 336 -9.79 -0.13 28.37
N GLU A 337 -9.50 -0.98 29.35
CA GLU A 337 -10.35 -1.94 30.04
C GLU A 337 -11.67 -1.33 30.57
N HIS A 338 -12.79 -1.98 30.27
CA HIS A 338 -14.06 -1.76 30.98
C HIS A 338 -14.07 -2.54 32.33
N PRO A 339 -14.56 -1.96 33.44
CA PRO A 339 -14.54 -2.64 34.74
C PRO A 339 -15.70 -3.64 34.86
N ALA A 340 -15.38 -4.92 35.03
CA ALA A 340 -16.35 -5.96 35.40
C ALA A 340 -16.59 -6.02 36.92
N ARG A 341 -17.85 -6.24 37.29
CA ARG A 341 -18.38 -6.39 38.66
C ARG A 341 -17.85 -7.65 39.40
N PRO A 342 -17.92 -7.70 40.75
CA PRO A 342 -17.25 -8.74 41.54
C PRO A 342 -18.11 -9.99 41.73
N SER A 343 -17.52 -11.18 41.61
CA SER A 343 -18.06 -12.41 42.19
C SER A 343 -17.00 -13.24 42.92
N ALA A 344 -17.33 -13.49 44.18
CA ALA A 344 -16.75 -14.33 45.24
C ALA A 344 -15.70 -15.44 44.92
N ARG A 345 -14.59 -15.33 45.68
CA ARG A 345 -13.83 -16.36 46.44
C ARG A 345 -13.85 -17.83 45.99
N ARG A 346 -12.64 -18.40 45.80
CA ARG A 346 -12.10 -19.54 46.58
C ARG A 346 -10.56 -19.59 46.48
N HIS A 347 -9.90 -19.79 47.63
CA HIS A 347 -8.45 -19.96 47.80
C HIS A 347 -8.02 -21.41 47.53
N ALA A 348 -6.82 -21.60 46.94
CA ALA A 348 -5.70 -22.36 47.53
C ALA A 348 -4.49 -22.44 46.57
N GLY A 349 -3.27 -22.24 47.10
CA GLY A 349 -2.04 -22.80 46.53
C GLY A 349 -1.09 -21.83 45.83
N SER A 350 -0.11 -21.34 46.58
CA SER A 350 1.02 -20.50 46.17
C SER A 350 2.08 -21.20 45.31
N LEU A 351 2.50 -20.56 44.21
CA LEU A 351 3.82 -20.72 43.57
C LEU A 351 4.38 -19.34 43.16
N PRO A 352 5.71 -19.12 43.16
CA PRO A 352 6.29 -17.79 43.15
C PRO A 352 6.32 -17.14 41.77
N ALA A 353 6.35 -15.81 41.82
CA ALA A 353 6.31 -14.84 40.74
C ALA A 353 7.23 -15.20 39.55
N GLY A 354 6.58 -15.36 38.39
CA GLY A 354 7.19 -15.45 37.07
C GLY A 354 6.18 -15.12 35.98
N SER A 355 5.22 -14.23 36.23
CA SER A 355 4.33 -13.73 35.17
C SER A 355 5.02 -12.58 34.43
N GLY A 356 5.99 -12.93 33.60
CA GLY A 356 6.20 -12.13 32.40
C GLY A 356 4.88 -12.17 31.65
N LYS A 357 4.12 -11.06 31.62
CA LYS A 357 3.02 -10.92 30.66
C LYS A 357 3.64 -11.21 29.29
N MET A 358 3.24 -12.33 28.69
CA MET A 358 3.60 -12.64 27.32
C MET A 358 3.14 -11.47 26.44
N PRO A 359 3.99 -10.95 25.55
CA PRO A 359 3.67 -9.77 24.76
C PRO A 359 2.64 -10.08 23.66
N ASP A 360 1.79 -9.10 23.34
CA ASP A 360 0.81 -9.13 22.23
C ASP A 360 1.48 -9.57 20.91
N LEU A 361 1.29 -10.84 20.54
CA LEU A 361 1.58 -11.31 19.18
C LEU A 361 0.40 -10.91 18.30
N ARG A 362 0.66 -10.13 17.24
CA ARG A 362 -0.36 -9.90 16.22
C ARG A 362 -0.71 -11.24 15.58
N PRO A 363 -2.00 -11.57 15.43
CA PRO A 363 -2.39 -12.84 14.84
C PRO A 363 -1.92 -12.97 13.39
N ILE A 364 -1.50 -14.19 13.03
CA ILE A 364 -1.25 -14.64 11.67
C ILE A 364 -2.57 -15.20 11.14
N LEU A 365 -3.03 -14.66 10.03
CA LEU A 365 -4.23 -15.12 9.35
C LEU A 365 -3.87 -16.22 8.37
N ILE A 366 -4.72 -17.25 8.31
CA ILE A 366 -4.54 -18.42 7.46
C ILE A 366 -5.85 -18.65 6.71
N ASP A 367 -5.80 -18.51 5.39
CA ASP A 367 -6.94 -18.64 4.49
C ASP A 367 -6.72 -19.80 3.51
N ARG A 368 -7.76 -20.58 3.20
CA ARG A 368 -7.68 -21.58 2.11
C ARG A 368 -7.35 -20.87 0.82
N PHE A 369 -6.28 -21.29 0.15
CA PHE A 369 -5.96 -20.78 -1.17
C PHE A 369 -6.87 -21.41 -2.23
N LEU A 370 -7.48 -20.57 -3.07
CA LEU A 370 -8.32 -20.99 -4.18
C LEU A 370 -7.48 -21.08 -5.45
N GLU A 371 -6.89 -22.25 -5.68
CA GLU A 371 -6.17 -22.53 -6.92
C GLU A 371 -7.08 -22.36 -8.15
N ASP A 372 -6.51 -21.84 -9.23
CA ASP A 372 -7.16 -21.57 -10.53
C ASP A 372 -8.38 -20.64 -10.47
N ALA A 373 -8.53 -19.86 -9.40
CA ALA A 373 -9.57 -18.84 -9.31
C ALA A 373 -9.17 -17.57 -10.06
N MET A 374 -10.16 -16.93 -10.69
CA MET A 374 -10.03 -15.59 -11.24
C MET A 374 -10.15 -14.56 -10.12
N GLU A 375 -9.27 -13.56 -10.07
CA GLU A 375 -9.42 -12.43 -9.15
C GLU A 375 -10.19 -11.28 -9.83
N VAL A 376 -11.04 -10.61 -9.05
CA VAL A 376 -11.88 -9.51 -9.51
C VAL A 376 -11.85 -8.38 -8.49
N ASP A 377 -11.51 -7.18 -8.95
CA ASP A 377 -11.62 -5.95 -8.17
C ASP A 377 -12.91 -5.21 -8.50
N VAL A 378 -13.52 -4.58 -7.51
CA VAL A 378 -14.69 -3.72 -7.70
C VAL A 378 -14.52 -2.43 -6.93
N ASP A 379 -14.51 -1.31 -7.64
CA ASP A 379 -14.61 0.00 -7.01
C ASP A 379 -16.05 0.52 -7.08
N CYS A 380 -16.54 1.09 -5.99
CA CYS A 380 -17.87 1.69 -5.93
C CYS A 380 -17.88 2.96 -5.06
N ILE A 381 -18.93 3.76 -5.24
CA ILE A 381 -19.26 4.89 -4.36
C ILE A 381 -20.59 4.63 -3.69
N SER A 382 -20.67 4.91 -2.39
CA SER A 382 -21.90 4.85 -1.61
C SER A 382 -22.14 6.16 -0.88
N ASP A 383 -23.38 6.65 -0.87
CA ASP A 383 -23.83 7.78 -0.02
C ASP A 383 -24.62 7.31 1.22
N GLY A 384 -24.64 6.01 1.47
CA GLY A 384 -25.37 5.35 2.56
C GLY A 384 -26.79 4.89 2.17
N GLU A 385 -27.35 5.43 1.07
CA GLU A 385 -28.65 5.02 0.54
C GLU A 385 -28.51 4.34 -0.84
N THR A 386 -27.72 4.96 -1.70
CA THR A 386 -27.43 4.53 -3.07
C THR A 386 -25.96 4.12 -3.14
N THR A 387 -25.72 2.92 -3.67
CA THR A 387 -24.38 2.45 -4.01
C THR A 387 -24.29 2.20 -5.50
N VAL A 388 -23.33 2.86 -6.15
CA VAL A 388 -23.09 2.75 -7.60
C VAL A 388 -21.73 2.13 -7.83
N ILE A 389 -21.71 1.06 -8.61
CA ILE A 389 -20.48 0.43 -9.07
C ILE A 389 -19.78 1.40 -10.04
N GLY A 390 -18.51 1.70 -9.77
CA GLY A 390 -17.63 2.43 -10.66
C GLY A 390 -17.22 1.53 -11.82
N ALA A 391 -16.57 0.40 -11.52
CA ALA A 391 -16.31 -0.66 -12.47
C ALA A 391 -16.04 -1.99 -11.75
N ILE A 392 -16.28 -3.09 -12.47
CA ILE A 392 -15.82 -4.44 -12.15
C ILE A 392 -14.61 -4.73 -13.04
N MET A 393 -13.48 -5.08 -12.44
CA MET A 393 -12.19 -5.28 -13.09
C MET A 393 -11.80 -6.75 -13.02
N GLU A 394 -11.69 -7.40 -14.19
CA GLU A 394 -11.24 -8.79 -14.28
C GLU A 394 -9.72 -8.84 -14.38
N HIS A 395 -9.04 -9.55 -13.48
CA HIS A 395 -7.59 -9.71 -13.56
C HIS A 395 -7.19 -10.66 -14.69
N ILE A 396 -6.00 -10.46 -15.24
CA ILE A 396 -5.41 -11.42 -16.19
C ILE A 396 -4.80 -12.57 -15.41
N GLU A 397 -3.96 -12.27 -14.43
CA GLU A 397 -3.39 -13.23 -13.49
C GLU A 397 -4.48 -13.87 -12.62
N GLN A 398 -4.20 -15.08 -12.15
CA GLN A 398 -5.06 -15.80 -11.22
C GLN A 398 -4.90 -15.27 -9.79
N ALA A 399 -5.91 -15.53 -8.96
CA ALA A 399 -5.84 -15.25 -7.54
C ALA A 399 -4.58 -15.88 -6.92
N GLY A 400 -3.94 -15.14 -6.01
CA GLY A 400 -2.64 -15.51 -5.43
C GLY A 400 -1.45 -14.74 -6.01
N ILE A 401 -1.64 -14.07 -7.14
CA ILE A 401 -0.83 -12.91 -7.53
C ILE A 401 -1.51 -11.65 -6.99
N HIS A 402 -0.76 -10.81 -6.30
CA HIS A 402 -1.31 -9.62 -5.67
C HIS A 402 -1.95 -8.68 -6.71
N SER A 403 -3.17 -8.19 -6.43
CA SER A 403 -3.94 -7.27 -7.30
C SER A 403 -3.18 -6.06 -7.86
N GLY A 404 -2.24 -5.54 -7.06
CA GLY A 404 -1.33 -4.47 -7.47
C GLY A 404 -0.38 -4.84 -8.62
N ASP A 405 0.07 -6.10 -8.67
CA ASP A 405 0.99 -6.63 -9.67
C ASP A 405 0.27 -7.29 -10.86
N SER A 406 -1.02 -7.59 -10.71
CA SER A 406 -1.84 -8.14 -11.78
C SER A 406 -2.23 -7.07 -12.81
N ALA A 407 -2.23 -7.47 -14.08
CA ALA A 407 -2.94 -6.74 -15.11
C ALA A 407 -4.46 -6.94 -14.90
N CYS A 408 -5.26 -5.94 -15.26
CA CYS A 408 -6.71 -6.05 -15.15
C CYS A 408 -7.45 -5.31 -16.28
N VAL A 409 -8.69 -5.71 -16.53
CA VAL A 409 -9.46 -5.29 -17.71
C VAL A 409 -10.81 -4.71 -17.30
N ILE A 410 -11.16 -3.58 -17.91
CA ILE A 410 -12.50 -2.98 -17.89
C ILE A 410 -12.99 -2.83 -19.35
N PRO A 411 -14.20 -3.28 -19.71
CA PRO A 411 -15.06 -4.15 -18.93
C PRO A 411 -14.50 -5.58 -18.84
N THR A 412 -15.08 -6.38 -17.95
CA THR A 412 -14.79 -7.83 -17.86
C THR A 412 -15.11 -8.52 -19.19
N PHE A 413 -14.36 -9.57 -19.53
CA PHE A 413 -14.39 -10.19 -20.85
C PHE A 413 -14.73 -11.69 -20.81
N SER A 414 -14.51 -12.37 -19.68
CA SER A 414 -14.82 -13.80 -19.54
C SER A 414 -15.90 -14.11 -18.51
N LEU A 415 -16.21 -13.18 -17.62
CA LEU A 415 -17.22 -13.40 -16.57
C LEU A 415 -18.66 -13.41 -17.11
N THR A 416 -19.46 -14.35 -16.62
CA THR A 416 -20.88 -14.46 -17.02
C THR A 416 -21.73 -13.38 -16.37
N LYS A 417 -22.86 -13.03 -16.99
CA LYS A 417 -23.82 -12.04 -16.45
C LYS A 417 -24.30 -12.37 -15.04
N ASN A 418 -24.48 -13.66 -14.72
CA ASN A 418 -24.93 -14.10 -13.40
C ASN A 418 -23.86 -13.83 -12.34
N VAL A 419 -22.59 -14.14 -12.64
CA VAL A 419 -21.46 -13.85 -11.76
C VAL A 419 -21.31 -12.34 -11.54
N LEU A 420 -21.42 -11.53 -12.61
CA LEU A 420 -21.37 -10.08 -12.49
C LEU A 420 -22.52 -9.51 -11.64
N ALA A 421 -23.72 -10.07 -11.76
CA ALA A 421 -24.86 -9.69 -10.93
C ALA A 421 -24.65 -10.04 -9.45
N GLU A 422 -24.09 -11.22 -9.16
CA GLU A 422 -23.74 -11.66 -7.80
C GLU A 422 -22.68 -10.73 -7.18
N ILE A 423 -21.60 -10.43 -7.91
CA ILE A 423 -20.54 -9.49 -7.50
C ILE A 423 -21.13 -8.09 -7.22
N SER A 424 -21.97 -7.57 -8.12
CA SER A 424 -22.62 -6.26 -7.95
C SER A 424 -23.53 -6.24 -6.72
N SER A 425 -24.32 -7.30 -6.51
CA SER A 425 -25.22 -7.44 -5.36
C SER A 425 -24.46 -7.54 -4.05
N ALA A 426 -23.44 -8.39 -3.98
CA ALA A 426 -22.59 -8.57 -2.82
C ALA A 426 -21.88 -7.27 -2.44
N THR A 427 -21.32 -6.56 -3.43
CA THR A 427 -20.66 -5.25 -3.22
C THR A 427 -21.63 -4.24 -2.59
N LYS A 428 -22.85 -4.13 -3.12
CA LYS A 428 -23.87 -3.21 -2.57
C LYS A 428 -24.35 -3.61 -1.18
N ALA A 429 -24.46 -4.92 -0.92
CA ALA A 429 -24.83 -5.43 0.40
C ALA A 429 -23.76 -5.09 1.45
N MET A 430 -22.49 -5.31 1.13
CA MET A 430 -21.36 -4.96 2.01
C MET A 430 -21.25 -3.45 2.23
N ALA A 431 -21.43 -2.63 1.19
CA ALA A 431 -21.45 -1.16 1.34
C ALA A 431 -22.53 -0.70 2.33
N ARG A 432 -23.72 -1.32 2.29
CA ARG A 432 -24.82 -1.01 3.20
C ARG A 432 -24.51 -1.43 4.63
N GLU A 433 -24.00 -2.65 4.81
CA GLU A 433 -23.68 -3.19 6.13
C GLU A 433 -22.56 -2.40 6.81
N LEU A 434 -21.52 -2.05 6.06
CA LEU A 434 -20.41 -1.19 6.50
C LEU A 434 -20.77 0.31 6.52
N LYS A 435 -22.02 0.68 6.19
CA LYS A 435 -22.51 2.08 6.17
C LYS A 435 -21.57 3.03 5.42
N VAL A 436 -21.04 2.57 4.29
CA VAL A 436 -20.04 3.30 3.52
C VAL A 436 -20.59 4.64 3.06
N ARG A 437 -19.79 5.70 3.29
CA ARG A 437 -19.99 7.06 2.77
C ARG A 437 -18.71 7.52 2.07
N GLY A 438 -18.71 7.49 0.75
CA GLY A 438 -17.53 7.71 -0.08
C GLY A 438 -17.16 6.47 -0.90
N LEU A 439 -15.86 6.25 -1.10
CA LEU A 439 -15.33 5.11 -1.86
C LEU A 439 -15.30 3.83 -1.04
N MET A 440 -15.48 2.70 -1.72
CA MET A 440 -15.16 1.37 -1.23
C MET A 440 -14.66 0.51 -2.38
N ASN A 441 -13.67 -0.33 -2.09
CA ASN A 441 -13.16 -1.38 -2.95
C ASN A 441 -13.49 -2.76 -2.36
N VAL A 442 -13.75 -3.74 -3.24
CA VAL A 442 -13.97 -5.13 -2.85
C VAL A 442 -13.19 -6.04 -3.79
N GLN A 443 -12.52 -7.04 -3.22
CA GLN A 443 -11.84 -8.08 -3.97
C GLN A 443 -12.57 -9.41 -3.85
N PHE A 444 -12.75 -10.07 -4.99
CA PHE A 444 -13.39 -11.38 -5.09
C PHE A 444 -12.48 -12.38 -5.78
N ALA A 445 -12.63 -13.65 -5.42
CA ALA A 445 -12.16 -14.78 -6.21
C ALA A 445 -13.37 -15.48 -6.83
N VAL A 446 -13.30 -15.77 -8.13
CA VAL A 446 -14.34 -16.47 -8.89
C VAL A 446 -13.79 -17.83 -9.33
N LYS A 447 -14.42 -18.91 -8.87
CA LYS A 447 -14.09 -20.27 -9.27
C LYS A 447 -15.31 -20.94 -9.92
N GLY A 448 -15.26 -21.10 -11.23
CA GLY A 448 -16.41 -21.56 -12.01
C GLY A 448 -17.56 -20.55 -11.95
N LYS A 449 -18.61 -20.86 -11.18
CA LYS A 449 -19.76 -19.97 -10.97
C LYS A 449 -19.80 -19.38 -9.56
N ASP A 450 -18.95 -19.86 -8.65
CA ASP A 450 -18.96 -19.46 -7.26
C ASP A 450 -18.11 -18.21 -7.06
N VAL A 451 -18.68 -17.23 -6.36
CA VAL A 451 -18.05 -15.96 -6.00
C VAL A 451 -17.68 -16.00 -4.52
N TYR A 452 -16.41 -15.76 -4.21
CA TYR A 452 -15.86 -15.70 -2.85
C TYR A 452 -15.34 -14.31 -2.57
N VAL A 453 -15.71 -13.72 -1.43
CA VAL A 453 -15.16 -12.44 -0.97
C VAL A 453 -13.77 -12.69 -0.36
N LEU A 454 -12.76 -11.94 -0.82
CA LEU A 454 -11.40 -11.98 -0.28
C LEU A 454 -11.24 -10.93 0.83
N GLU A 455 -11.52 -9.68 0.47
CA GLU A 455 -11.44 -8.52 1.36
C GLU A 455 -12.34 -7.37 0.89
N VAL A 456 -12.63 -6.45 1.82
CA VAL A 456 -13.32 -5.18 1.55
C VAL A 456 -12.49 -4.06 2.14
N ASN A 457 -12.30 -3.00 1.34
CA ASN A 457 -11.54 -1.81 1.71
C ASN A 457 -12.49 -0.61 1.65
N PRO A 458 -13.13 -0.17 2.75
CA PRO A 458 -14.10 0.93 2.77
C PRO A 458 -13.44 2.32 2.70
N ARG A 459 -12.59 2.49 1.68
CA ARG A 459 -11.74 3.64 1.41
C ARG A 459 -11.41 3.72 -0.09
N ALA A 460 -10.62 4.73 -0.47
CA ALA A 460 -10.03 4.74 -1.80
C ALA A 460 -9.07 3.54 -1.99
N SER A 461 -9.10 2.95 -3.17
CA SER A 461 -8.14 1.95 -3.66
C SER A 461 -7.22 2.58 -4.70
N ARG A 462 -6.13 1.87 -5.00
CA ARG A 462 -5.21 2.27 -6.07
C ARG A 462 -5.84 2.24 -7.47
N THR A 463 -6.92 1.50 -7.66
CA THR A 463 -7.59 1.37 -8.97
C THR A 463 -8.52 2.53 -9.29
N VAL A 464 -8.85 3.40 -8.32
CA VAL A 464 -9.76 4.54 -8.52
C VAL A 464 -9.36 5.47 -9.68
N PRO A 465 -8.09 5.86 -9.86
CA PRO A 465 -7.66 6.65 -11.02
C PRO A 465 -7.88 5.90 -12.33
N PHE A 466 -7.46 4.63 -12.41
CA PHE A 466 -7.65 3.78 -13.59
C PHE A 466 -9.14 3.66 -13.97
N VAL A 467 -10.00 3.32 -13.00
CA VAL A 467 -11.46 3.27 -13.20
C VAL A 467 -11.98 4.62 -13.66
N SER A 468 -11.58 5.71 -13.01
CA SER A 468 -12.04 7.06 -13.34
C SER A 468 -11.71 7.45 -14.79
N LYS A 469 -10.53 7.06 -15.28
CA LYS A 469 -10.10 7.30 -16.67
C LYS A 469 -10.78 6.37 -17.66
N ALA A 470 -10.95 5.09 -17.32
CA ALA A 470 -11.61 4.10 -18.16
C ALA A 470 -13.07 4.44 -18.40
N ILE A 471 -13.80 4.76 -17.33
CA ILE A 471 -15.20 5.10 -17.50
C ILE A 471 -15.34 6.54 -17.96
N GLY A 472 -14.54 7.49 -17.46
CA GLY A 472 -14.68 8.93 -17.70
C GLY A 472 -15.46 9.67 -16.59
N VAL A 473 -15.52 9.14 -15.37
CA VAL A 473 -16.13 9.79 -14.19
C VAL A 473 -15.04 10.03 -13.15
N PRO A 474 -14.90 11.24 -12.57
CA PRO A 474 -13.94 11.48 -11.51
C PRO A 474 -14.45 10.93 -10.17
N LEU A 475 -14.28 9.64 -9.92
CA LEU A 475 -14.86 8.95 -8.75
C LEU A 475 -14.43 9.58 -7.41
N ALA A 476 -13.15 9.93 -7.25
CA ALA A 476 -12.64 10.61 -6.06
C ALA A 476 -13.31 11.98 -5.81
N LYS A 477 -13.63 12.75 -6.86
CA LYS A 477 -14.37 14.01 -6.72
C LYS A 477 -15.78 13.76 -6.21
N LEU A 478 -16.49 12.81 -6.81
CA LEU A 478 -17.86 12.49 -6.41
C LEU A 478 -17.91 11.98 -4.97
N ALA A 479 -17.00 11.09 -4.60
CA ALA A 479 -16.88 10.58 -3.24
C ALA A 479 -16.54 11.69 -2.22
N ALA A 480 -15.66 12.64 -2.55
CA ALA A 480 -15.40 13.78 -1.68
C ALA A 480 -16.65 14.64 -1.44
N LYS A 481 -17.46 14.88 -2.49
CA LYS A 481 -18.74 15.59 -2.35
C LYS A 481 -19.73 14.80 -1.50
N VAL A 482 -19.75 13.47 -1.62
CA VAL A 482 -20.56 12.58 -0.77
C VAL A 482 -20.13 12.65 0.70
N MET A 483 -18.83 12.61 0.97
CA MET A 483 -18.29 12.73 2.33
C MET A 483 -18.62 14.10 2.96
N ALA A 484 -18.79 15.15 2.13
CA ALA A 484 -19.24 16.47 2.54
C ALA A 484 -20.78 16.64 2.57
N GLY A 485 -21.56 15.56 2.37
CA GLY A 485 -23.00 15.53 2.56
C GLY A 485 -23.87 15.56 1.31
N LYS A 486 -23.30 15.52 0.09
CA LYS A 486 -24.08 15.36 -1.14
C LYS A 486 -24.54 13.91 -1.33
N THR A 487 -25.69 13.73 -1.97
CA THR A 487 -26.13 12.39 -2.41
C THR A 487 -25.70 12.12 -3.85
N LEU A 488 -25.56 10.84 -4.21
CA LEU A 488 -25.29 10.41 -5.58
C LEU A 488 -26.42 10.81 -6.55
N ARG A 489 -27.65 10.95 -6.04
CA ARG A 489 -28.79 11.49 -6.81
C ARG A 489 -28.60 12.95 -7.17
N GLU A 490 -28.21 13.78 -6.21
CA GLU A 490 -27.89 15.21 -6.45
C GLU A 490 -26.70 15.37 -7.42
N LEU A 491 -25.73 14.45 -7.36
CA LEU A 491 -24.55 14.46 -8.22
C LEU A 491 -24.80 13.84 -9.61
N GLY A 492 -25.99 13.28 -9.86
CA GLY A 492 -26.34 12.67 -11.15
C GLY A 492 -25.65 11.34 -11.46
N PHE A 493 -24.93 10.73 -10.50
CA PHE A 493 -24.24 9.46 -10.68
C PHE A 493 -24.99 8.34 -9.97
N THR A 494 -26.03 7.81 -10.63
CA THR A 494 -26.98 6.84 -10.03
C THR A 494 -26.94 5.46 -10.68
N LYS A 495 -26.14 5.29 -11.75
CA LYS A 495 -26.04 4.05 -12.53
C LYS A 495 -24.58 3.81 -12.89
N GLU A 496 -24.22 2.53 -12.93
CA GLU A 496 -22.92 2.06 -13.43
C GLU A 496 -22.76 2.42 -14.91
N ILE A 497 -21.55 2.81 -15.30
CA ILE A 497 -21.20 3.15 -16.68
C ILE A 497 -20.23 2.09 -17.20
N VAL A 498 -20.69 1.28 -18.15
CA VAL A 498 -19.86 0.28 -18.82
C VAL A 498 -19.35 0.86 -20.15
N PRO A 499 -18.03 1.08 -20.31
CA PRO A 499 -17.49 1.68 -21.54
C PRO A 499 -17.61 0.74 -22.74
N LYS A 500 -17.71 1.32 -23.95
CA LYS A 500 -17.73 0.59 -25.25
C LYS A 500 -16.34 0.20 -25.76
N HIS A 501 -15.31 0.50 -24.99
CA HIS A 501 -13.91 0.19 -25.28
C HIS A 501 -13.35 -0.63 -24.13
N PHE A 502 -12.25 -1.35 -24.38
CA PHE A 502 -11.47 -2.02 -23.35
C PHE A 502 -10.36 -1.09 -22.86
N SER A 503 -10.20 -1.07 -21.55
CA SER A 503 -9.12 -0.44 -20.82
C SER A 503 -8.38 -1.52 -20.04
N VAL A 504 -7.08 -1.66 -20.30
CA VAL A 504 -6.22 -2.64 -19.65
C VAL A 504 -5.18 -1.91 -18.80
N LYS A 505 -5.17 -2.19 -17.51
CA LYS A 505 -4.09 -1.81 -16.60
C LYS A 505 -3.00 -2.86 -16.66
N GLU A 506 -1.73 -2.45 -16.70
CA GLU A 506 -0.58 -3.33 -16.51
C GLU A 506 0.38 -2.72 -15.47
N ALA A 507 1.01 -3.56 -14.66
CA ALA A 507 1.95 -3.17 -13.63
C ALA A 507 3.36 -2.92 -14.20
N VAL A 508 4.05 -1.94 -13.62
CA VAL A 508 5.45 -1.61 -13.95
C VAL A 508 6.35 -2.03 -12.79
N PHE A 509 7.33 -2.86 -13.10
CA PHE A 509 8.19 -3.49 -12.11
C PHE A 509 9.61 -2.89 -12.07
N PRO A 510 10.21 -2.76 -10.87
CA PRO A 510 11.57 -2.23 -10.72
C PRO A 510 12.65 -3.31 -10.93
N PHE A 511 12.33 -4.47 -11.51
CA PHE A 511 13.21 -5.63 -11.56
C PHE A 511 14.60 -5.35 -12.17
N LEU A 512 14.68 -4.46 -13.17
CA LEU A 512 15.96 -4.04 -13.75
C LEU A 512 16.90 -3.35 -12.75
N ARG A 513 16.38 -2.76 -11.67
CA ARG A 513 17.16 -2.15 -10.59
C ARG A 513 17.73 -3.17 -9.60
N TYR A 514 17.20 -4.40 -9.59
CA TYR A 514 17.53 -5.45 -8.63
C TYR A 514 17.94 -6.74 -9.34
N GLN A 515 18.97 -6.66 -10.20
CA GLN A 515 19.46 -7.81 -10.96
C GLN A 515 19.92 -8.95 -10.03
N GLY A 516 19.62 -10.18 -10.43
CA GLY A 516 19.93 -11.39 -9.66
C GLY A 516 18.87 -11.77 -8.63
N GLN A 517 17.91 -10.88 -8.35
CA GLN A 517 16.73 -11.22 -7.56
C GLN A 517 15.71 -11.94 -8.43
N ASP A 518 14.87 -12.75 -7.78
CA ASP A 518 13.77 -13.39 -8.49
C ASP A 518 12.62 -12.41 -8.76
N ILE A 519 12.11 -12.48 -9.98
CA ILE A 519 11.06 -11.61 -10.52
C ILE A 519 9.70 -12.31 -10.55
N SER A 520 9.59 -13.49 -9.92
CA SER A 520 8.31 -14.20 -9.82
C SER A 520 7.28 -13.32 -9.12
N LEU A 521 6.05 -13.42 -9.61
CA LEU A 521 4.90 -12.76 -9.01
C LEU A 521 4.37 -13.65 -7.89
N GLY A 522 3.76 -13.04 -6.88
CA GLY A 522 3.19 -13.75 -5.74
C GLY A 522 2.20 -12.88 -4.97
N PRO A 523 1.83 -13.28 -3.75
CA PRO A 523 0.82 -12.58 -2.96
C PRO A 523 1.31 -11.25 -2.34
N GLU A 524 2.61 -10.95 -2.40
CA GLU A 524 3.18 -9.66 -2.01
C GLU A 524 3.45 -8.79 -3.25
N MET A 525 2.98 -7.54 -3.21
CA MET A 525 3.14 -6.56 -4.29
C MET A 525 4.61 -6.15 -4.45
N LYS A 526 5.08 -6.06 -5.70
CA LYS A 526 6.45 -5.63 -6.07
C LYS A 526 6.47 -4.47 -7.07
N SER A 527 5.36 -4.19 -7.74
CA SER A 527 5.26 -3.11 -8.72
C SER A 527 5.35 -1.73 -8.09
N THR A 528 5.89 -0.78 -8.85
CA THR A 528 6.11 0.61 -8.43
C THR A 528 5.20 1.60 -9.15
N GLY A 529 4.49 1.16 -10.19
CA GLY A 529 3.58 1.98 -10.97
C GLY A 529 2.77 1.15 -11.94
N GLU A 530 2.02 1.81 -12.81
CA GLU A 530 1.10 1.17 -13.74
C GLU A 530 0.99 1.96 -15.06
N VAL A 531 0.54 1.28 -16.10
CA VAL A 531 0.22 1.85 -17.41
C VAL A 531 -1.16 1.40 -17.85
N MET A 532 -1.78 2.18 -18.75
CA MET A 532 -3.12 1.92 -19.26
C MET A 532 -3.11 1.83 -20.79
N GLY A 533 -3.54 0.69 -21.33
CA GLY A 533 -3.80 0.50 -22.75
C GLY A 533 -5.30 0.58 -23.06
N ILE A 534 -5.70 1.39 -24.06
CA ILE A 534 -7.10 1.57 -24.45
C ILE A 534 -7.30 1.26 -25.93
N ASP A 535 -8.27 0.40 -26.24
CA ASP A 535 -8.73 0.11 -27.61
C ASP A 535 -10.14 -0.51 -27.61
N HIS A 536 -10.84 -0.52 -28.75
CA HIS A 536 -12.09 -1.29 -28.87
C HIS A 536 -11.83 -2.79 -29.05
N ASP A 537 -10.64 -3.17 -29.50
CA ASP A 537 -10.17 -4.56 -29.52
C ASP A 537 -9.39 -4.87 -28.23
N LEU A 538 -9.84 -5.85 -27.46
CA LEU A 538 -9.18 -6.24 -26.20
C LEU A 538 -7.71 -6.62 -26.40
N GLY A 539 -7.41 -7.34 -27.49
CA GLY A 539 -6.04 -7.74 -27.80
C GLY A 539 -5.13 -6.52 -28.03
N LEU A 540 -5.60 -5.51 -28.78
CA LEU A 540 -4.85 -4.26 -28.96
C LEU A 540 -4.74 -3.45 -27.66
N ALA A 541 -5.77 -3.42 -26.82
CA ALA A 541 -5.70 -2.75 -25.52
C ALA A 541 -4.62 -3.38 -24.63
N TYR A 542 -4.58 -4.72 -24.55
CA TYR A 542 -3.53 -5.47 -23.85
C TYR A 542 -2.16 -5.25 -24.49
N ALA A 543 -2.04 -5.34 -25.81
CA ALA A 543 -0.77 -5.10 -26.50
C ALA A 543 -0.22 -3.69 -26.25
N LYS A 544 -1.08 -2.67 -26.18
CA LYS A 544 -0.70 -1.29 -25.83
C LYS A 544 -0.18 -1.19 -24.39
N SER A 545 -0.77 -1.90 -23.44
CA SER A 545 -0.26 -1.91 -22.06
C SER A 545 1.13 -2.54 -22.00
N GLN A 546 1.36 -3.66 -22.69
CA GLN A 546 2.69 -4.29 -22.80
C GLN A 546 3.73 -3.41 -23.52
N MET A 547 3.31 -2.59 -24.48
CA MET A 547 4.22 -1.61 -25.13
C MET A 547 4.63 -0.50 -24.16
N ALA A 548 3.75 -0.10 -23.25
CA ALA A 548 4.00 0.95 -22.27
C ALA A 548 4.75 0.45 -21.03
N ALA A 549 4.57 -0.84 -20.66
CA ALA A 549 5.34 -1.55 -19.64
C ALA A 549 6.32 -2.52 -20.32
N PRO A 550 7.46 -2.02 -20.87
CA PRO A 550 8.33 -2.82 -21.72
C PRO A 550 8.86 -4.06 -20.99
N PRO A 551 9.16 -5.15 -21.73
CA PRO A 551 9.26 -5.19 -23.20
C PRO A 551 7.96 -5.52 -23.96
N PRO A 552 7.78 -5.01 -25.19
CA PRO A 552 6.56 -5.19 -25.98
C PRO A 552 6.41 -6.62 -26.51
N LEU A 553 5.16 -7.01 -26.81
CA LEU A 553 4.85 -8.31 -27.43
C LEU A 553 5.45 -8.43 -28.86
N PRO A 554 6.08 -9.56 -29.22
CA PRO A 554 6.62 -9.79 -30.56
C PRO A 554 5.51 -10.15 -31.55
N LYS A 555 5.75 -9.93 -32.85
CA LYS A 555 4.83 -10.38 -33.92
C LYS A 555 5.22 -11.72 -34.55
N SER A 556 6.45 -12.17 -34.36
CA SER A 556 7.01 -13.41 -34.90
C SER A 556 8.26 -13.79 -34.11
N GLY A 557 8.79 -15.00 -34.33
CA GLY A 557 10.02 -15.49 -33.71
C GLY A 557 9.80 -16.83 -33.03
N ASN A 558 10.68 -17.17 -32.07
CA ASN A 558 10.52 -18.39 -31.28
C ASN A 558 10.06 -18.10 -29.86
N VAL A 559 9.19 -18.97 -29.35
CA VAL A 559 8.71 -18.99 -27.97
C VAL A 559 9.47 -20.06 -27.21
N PHE A 560 10.11 -19.68 -26.11
CA PHE A 560 10.66 -20.65 -25.16
C PHE A 560 9.62 -20.98 -24.08
N VAL A 561 9.39 -22.27 -23.82
CA VAL A 561 8.39 -22.76 -22.87
C VAL A 561 9.04 -23.69 -21.86
N SER A 562 8.96 -23.35 -20.58
CA SER A 562 9.38 -24.22 -19.48
C SER A 562 8.45 -24.01 -18.29
N VAL A 563 7.56 -24.97 -18.06
CA VAL A 563 6.52 -24.87 -17.03
C VAL A 563 6.62 -25.96 -15.97
N GLN A 564 6.03 -25.71 -14.81
CA GLN A 564 5.91 -26.68 -13.72
C GLN A 564 5.01 -27.85 -14.12
N ASP A 565 5.04 -28.93 -13.34
CA ASP A 565 4.39 -30.19 -13.71
C ASP A 565 2.87 -30.06 -13.84
N SER A 566 2.21 -29.32 -12.95
CA SER A 566 0.76 -29.06 -12.97
C SER A 566 0.31 -28.33 -14.24
N ASP A 567 1.18 -27.47 -14.79
CA ASP A 567 0.86 -26.61 -15.94
C ASP A 567 1.09 -27.30 -17.30
N LYS A 568 1.74 -28.47 -17.33
CA LYS A 568 2.10 -29.18 -18.57
C LYS A 568 0.91 -29.55 -19.45
N THR A 569 -0.24 -29.86 -18.86
CA THR A 569 -1.45 -30.18 -19.62
C THR A 569 -2.10 -28.91 -20.16
N ALA A 570 -2.22 -27.87 -19.31
CA ALA A 570 -2.88 -26.63 -19.66
C ALA A 570 -2.09 -25.78 -20.67
N VAL A 571 -0.75 -25.81 -20.62
CA VAL A 571 0.10 -25.03 -21.53
C VAL A 571 -0.04 -25.46 -23.00
N VAL A 572 -0.50 -26.69 -23.27
CA VAL A 572 -0.65 -27.23 -24.63
C VAL A 572 -1.59 -26.37 -25.49
N SER A 573 -2.71 -25.91 -24.93
CA SER A 573 -3.67 -25.07 -25.67
C SER A 573 -3.04 -23.73 -26.04
N VAL A 574 -2.37 -23.09 -25.09
CA VAL A 574 -1.68 -21.81 -25.27
C VAL A 574 -0.63 -21.91 -26.37
N VAL A 575 0.22 -22.96 -26.32
CA VAL A 575 1.30 -23.17 -27.29
C VAL A 575 0.76 -23.46 -28.69
N ARG A 576 -0.35 -24.18 -28.83
CA ARG A 576 -1.01 -24.39 -30.13
C ARG A 576 -1.44 -23.08 -30.78
N GLU A 577 -1.88 -22.10 -29.99
CA GLU A 577 -2.22 -20.79 -30.53
C GLU A 577 -0.97 -20.03 -31.00
N PHE A 578 0.15 -20.10 -30.28
CA PHE A 578 1.43 -19.56 -30.77
C PHE A 578 1.87 -20.20 -32.09
N VAL A 579 1.77 -21.52 -32.22
CA VAL A 579 2.06 -22.24 -33.49
C VAL A 579 1.13 -21.75 -34.60
N THR A 580 -0.15 -21.56 -34.30
CA THR A 580 -1.15 -21.04 -35.26
C THR A 580 -0.81 -19.61 -35.72
N LEU A 581 -0.19 -18.81 -34.84
CA LEU A 581 0.31 -17.47 -35.15
C LEU A 581 1.68 -17.47 -35.86
N GLY A 582 2.24 -18.64 -36.15
CA GLY A 582 3.50 -18.82 -36.90
C GLY A 582 4.77 -18.79 -36.07
N PHE A 583 4.70 -18.95 -34.74
CA PHE A 583 5.89 -19.01 -33.89
C PHE A 583 6.49 -20.41 -33.86
N GLY A 584 7.82 -20.47 -33.84
CA GLY A 584 8.54 -21.70 -33.50
C GLY A 584 8.52 -21.93 -31.99
N ILE A 585 8.47 -23.20 -31.55
CA ILE A 585 8.40 -23.55 -30.13
C ILE A 585 9.69 -24.24 -29.70
N ILE A 586 10.28 -23.78 -28.60
CA ILE A 586 11.47 -24.35 -27.99
C ILE A 586 11.12 -24.68 -26.53
N ALA A 587 11.43 -25.88 -26.06
CA ALA A 587 11.06 -26.27 -24.69
C ALA A 587 12.09 -27.15 -23.99
N THR A 588 12.13 -27.08 -22.66
CA THR A 588 12.93 -27.98 -21.82
C THR A 588 12.39 -29.40 -21.90
N SER A 589 13.23 -30.38 -21.57
CA SER A 589 12.95 -31.82 -21.72
C SER A 589 11.57 -32.26 -21.21
N GLY A 590 11.17 -31.83 -20.01
CA GLY A 590 9.89 -32.21 -19.40
C GLY A 590 8.67 -31.57 -20.10
N THR A 591 8.75 -30.31 -20.49
CA THR A 591 7.67 -29.61 -21.20
C THR A 591 7.58 -30.09 -22.65
N ALA A 592 8.71 -30.31 -23.32
CA ALA A 592 8.75 -30.84 -24.68
C ALA A 592 8.07 -32.21 -24.79
N THR A 593 8.30 -33.12 -23.83
CA THR A 593 7.62 -34.43 -23.81
C THR A 593 6.09 -34.28 -23.77
N ALA A 594 5.56 -33.36 -22.98
CA ALA A 594 4.11 -33.10 -22.92
C ALA A 594 3.56 -32.54 -24.25
N LEU A 595 4.30 -31.63 -24.88
CA LEU A 595 3.94 -31.03 -26.17
C LEU A 595 4.00 -32.06 -27.31
N GLU A 596 5.02 -32.91 -27.36
CA GLU A 596 5.17 -33.99 -28.33
C GLU A 596 4.05 -35.03 -28.21
N ALA A 597 3.69 -35.42 -26.98
CA ALA A 597 2.55 -36.29 -26.72
C ALA A 597 1.23 -35.70 -27.26
N ALA A 598 1.11 -34.37 -27.21
CA ALA A 598 -0.01 -33.63 -27.78
C ALA A 598 0.15 -33.28 -29.29
N ARG A 599 1.17 -33.82 -29.95
CA ARG A 599 1.53 -33.62 -31.37
C ARG A 599 1.77 -32.16 -31.75
N VAL A 600 2.30 -31.37 -30.82
CA VAL A 600 2.72 -29.99 -31.06
C VAL A 600 4.18 -29.97 -31.51
N PRO A 601 4.52 -29.36 -32.67
CA PRO A 601 5.90 -29.22 -33.09
C PRO A 601 6.74 -28.45 -32.06
N VAL A 602 7.84 -29.04 -31.60
CA VAL A 602 8.70 -28.45 -30.57
C VAL A 602 10.16 -28.83 -30.79
N THR A 603 11.05 -27.86 -30.58
CA THR A 603 12.49 -28.09 -30.54
C THR A 603 12.94 -28.26 -29.10
N ARG A 604 13.54 -29.40 -28.76
CA ARG A 604 14.11 -29.63 -27.43
C ARG A 604 15.35 -28.77 -27.20
N VAL A 605 15.49 -28.26 -25.99
CA VAL A 605 16.71 -27.56 -25.52
C VAL A 605 17.14 -28.10 -24.17
N PHE A 606 18.45 -28.15 -23.92
CA PHE A 606 18.98 -28.55 -22.62
C PHE A 606 18.61 -27.52 -21.55
N LYS A 607 18.34 -27.99 -20.32
CA LYS A 607 18.39 -27.11 -19.15
C LYS A 607 19.81 -26.60 -18.94
N ILE A 608 19.95 -25.53 -18.16
CA ILE A 608 21.26 -24.88 -17.90
C ILE A 608 22.30 -25.88 -17.39
N ARG A 609 21.90 -26.78 -16.48
CA ARG A 609 22.76 -27.83 -15.92
C ARG A 609 22.94 -29.07 -16.81
N GLU A 610 22.11 -29.25 -17.83
CA GLU A 610 22.10 -30.46 -18.68
C GLU A 610 23.12 -30.38 -19.84
N GLY A 611 23.46 -29.17 -20.33
CA GLY A 611 24.43 -29.02 -21.42
C GLY A 611 24.26 -27.77 -22.26
N ARG A 612 24.84 -27.78 -23.47
CA ARG A 612 24.71 -26.71 -24.49
C ARG A 612 24.30 -27.27 -25.86
N PRO A 613 23.55 -26.51 -26.68
CA PRO A 613 23.00 -25.19 -26.38
C PRO A 613 21.83 -25.27 -25.38
N ASN A 614 21.83 -24.38 -24.38
CA ASN A 614 20.71 -24.20 -23.46
C ASN A 614 19.93 -22.91 -23.75
N VAL A 615 18.87 -22.65 -22.98
CA VAL A 615 18.04 -21.45 -23.11
C VAL A 615 18.84 -20.14 -23.01
N LEU A 616 19.88 -20.06 -22.16
CA LEU A 616 20.68 -18.84 -22.03
C LEU A 616 21.52 -18.58 -23.28
N ASP A 617 22.04 -19.63 -23.91
CA ASP A 617 22.77 -19.51 -25.18
C ASP A 617 21.82 -18.99 -26.28
N ARG A 618 20.58 -19.50 -26.33
CA ARG A 618 19.57 -19.05 -27.31
C ARG A 618 19.07 -17.62 -27.07
N VAL A 619 18.87 -17.24 -25.81
CA VAL A 619 18.57 -15.85 -25.42
C VAL A 619 19.70 -14.91 -25.88
N LYS A 620 20.97 -15.28 -25.62
CA LYS A 620 22.13 -14.49 -26.06
C LYS A 620 22.27 -14.39 -27.58
N ASN A 621 21.90 -15.43 -28.31
CA ASN A 621 21.97 -15.46 -29.76
C ASN A 621 20.80 -14.72 -30.45
N GLY A 622 19.83 -14.18 -29.69
CA GLY A 622 18.66 -13.51 -30.25
C GLY A 622 17.64 -14.48 -30.88
N ASP A 623 17.70 -15.77 -30.55
CA ASP A 623 16.85 -16.82 -31.12
C ASP A 623 15.47 -16.91 -30.43
N ILE A 624 15.32 -16.31 -29.23
CA ILE A 624 14.08 -16.32 -28.45
C ILE A 624 13.48 -14.91 -28.46
N SER A 625 12.18 -14.82 -28.77
CA SER A 625 11.43 -13.55 -28.81
C SER A 625 10.35 -13.46 -27.73
N PHE A 626 10.01 -14.58 -27.09
CA PHE A 626 9.00 -14.63 -26.02
C PHE A 626 9.30 -15.80 -25.07
N ILE A 627 9.03 -15.64 -23.78
CA ILE A 627 9.25 -16.69 -22.78
C ILE A 627 7.97 -16.97 -21.98
N ILE A 628 7.62 -18.25 -21.85
CA ILE A 628 6.65 -18.74 -20.87
C ILE A 628 7.42 -19.53 -19.83
N ASN A 629 7.49 -19.02 -18.60
CA ASN A 629 8.17 -19.68 -17.51
C ASN A 629 7.39 -19.58 -16.19
N SER A 630 6.55 -20.57 -15.92
CA SER A 630 5.87 -20.70 -14.62
C SER A 630 6.86 -21.20 -13.56
N PRO A 631 6.93 -20.57 -12.37
CA PRO A 631 7.83 -21.00 -11.30
C PRO A 631 7.46 -22.37 -10.73
N SER A 632 8.45 -23.16 -10.33
CA SER A 632 8.21 -24.47 -9.66
C SER A 632 8.29 -24.34 -8.13
N GLY A 633 7.16 -24.41 -7.43
CA GLY A 633 7.12 -24.37 -5.96
C GLY A 633 7.57 -23.05 -5.32
N LYS A 634 7.78 -23.05 -4.00
CA LYS A 634 8.07 -21.82 -3.21
C LYS A 634 9.48 -21.26 -3.41
N ILE A 635 10.50 -22.12 -3.53
CA ILE A 635 11.88 -21.69 -3.80
C ILE A 635 12.11 -21.91 -5.29
N PRO A 636 12.08 -20.83 -6.09
CA PRO A 636 12.37 -20.96 -7.49
C PRO A 636 13.77 -21.50 -7.64
N ARG A 637 13.93 -22.48 -8.53
CA ARG A 637 15.23 -23.08 -8.79
C ARG A 637 16.16 -21.98 -9.32
N GLU A 638 17.42 -22.00 -8.90
CA GLU A 638 18.45 -21.05 -9.32
C GLU A 638 18.50 -20.87 -10.86
N ASP A 639 18.33 -21.98 -11.59
CA ASP A 639 18.22 -22.00 -13.04
C ASP A 639 17.05 -21.14 -13.56
N GLU A 640 15.88 -21.18 -12.91
CA GLU A 640 14.72 -20.40 -13.30
C GLU A 640 14.94 -18.90 -13.07
N ILE A 641 15.50 -18.53 -11.91
CA ILE A 641 15.87 -17.14 -11.60
C ILE A 641 16.83 -16.60 -12.67
N THR A 642 17.79 -17.43 -13.08
CA THR A 642 18.78 -17.08 -14.10
C THR A 642 18.12 -16.83 -15.47
N ILE A 643 17.17 -17.69 -15.87
CA ILE A 643 16.42 -17.53 -17.13
C ILE A 643 15.64 -16.22 -17.12
N ARG A 644 14.91 -15.96 -16.04
CA ARG A 644 14.06 -14.78 -15.91
C ARG A 644 14.86 -13.47 -15.91
N ASN A 645 15.99 -13.45 -15.19
CA ASN A 645 16.92 -12.31 -15.21
C ASN A 645 17.53 -12.08 -16.60
N ALA A 646 17.91 -13.15 -17.30
CA ALA A 646 18.42 -13.05 -18.67
C ALA A 646 17.37 -12.49 -19.64
N ALA A 647 16.10 -12.90 -19.50
CA ALA A 647 14.99 -12.39 -20.30
C ALA A 647 14.84 -10.87 -20.15
N ILE A 648 14.76 -10.40 -18.91
CA ILE A 648 14.67 -8.96 -18.60
C ILE A 648 15.88 -8.20 -19.14
N ALA A 649 17.09 -8.71 -18.94
CA ALA A 649 18.32 -8.07 -19.41
C ALA A 649 18.35 -7.92 -20.94
N GLN A 650 17.79 -8.89 -21.67
CA GLN A 650 17.68 -8.87 -23.13
C GLN A 650 16.37 -8.24 -23.64
N LYS A 651 15.54 -7.69 -22.75
CA LYS A 651 14.24 -7.08 -23.09
C LYS A 651 13.34 -8.05 -23.86
N ILE A 652 13.33 -9.32 -23.46
CA ILE A 652 12.43 -10.34 -23.99
C ILE A 652 11.21 -10.43 -23.07
N PRO A 653 9.97 -10.28 -23.58
CA PRO A 653 8.77 -10.43 -22.78
C PRO A 653 8.67 -11.84 -22.21
N ILE A 654 8.34 -11.89 -20.91
CA ILE A 654 8.28 -13.11 -20.14
C ILE A 654 6.99 -13.17 -19.33
N MET A 655 6.28 -14.28 -19.45
CA MET A 655 5.05 -14.55 -18.71
C MET A 655 5.31 -15.65 -17.68
N THR A 656 5.01 -15.35 -16.43
CA THR A 656 5.16 -16.27 -15.28
C THR A 656 3.86 -17.00 -14.94
N THR A 657 2.76 -16.67 -15.61
CA THR A 657 1.46 -17.34 -15.49
C THR A 657 0.95 -17.78 -16.87
N LEU A 658 0.20 -18.88 -16.91
CA LEU A 658 -0.42 -19.35 -18.15
C LEU A 658 -1.48 -18.37 -18.67
N ARG A 659 -2.20 -17.69 -17.78
CA ARG A 659 -3.22 -16.71 -18.16
C ARG A 659 -2.62 -15.49 -18.84
N ALA A 660 -1.49 -14.98 -18.35
CA ALA A 660 -0.76 -13.89 -19.00
C ALA A 660 -0.18 -14.31 -20.36
N ALA A 661 0.30 -15.56 -20.48
CA ALA A 661 0.69 -16.13 -21.76
C ALA A 661 -0.48 -16.20 -22.76
N GLN A 662 -1.67 -16.59 -22.29
CA GLN A 662 -2.89 -16.61 -23.11
C GLN A 662 -3.34 -15.21 -23.52
N ALA A 663 -3.31 -14.23 -22.61
CA ALA A 663 -3.61 -12.83 -22.94
C ALA A 663 -2.62 -12.27 -23.97
N SER A 664 -1.35 -12.64 -23.86
CA SER A 664 -0.31 -12.30 -24.84
C SER A 664 -0.60 -12.87 -26.23
N VAL A 665 -1.10 -14.10 -26.33
CA VAL A 665 -1.56 -14.66 -27.62
C VAL A 665 -2.63 -13.79 -28.26
N TYR A 666 -3.62 -13.33 -27.49
CA TYR A 666 -4.67 -12.44 -28.00
C TYR A 666 -4.09 -11.10 -28.46
N GLY A 667 -3.19 -10.52 -27.68
CA GLY A 667 -2.49 -9.30 -28.06
C GLY A 667 -1.69 -9.44 -29.36
N ILE A 668 -0.91 -10.52 -29.49
CA ILE A 668 -0.09 -10.80 -30.68
C ILE A 668 -0.98 -11.01 -31.91
N ARG A 669 -2.06 -11.80 -31.77
CA ARG A 669 -3.03 -12.02 -32.86
C ARG A 669 -3.59 -10.68 -33.36
N SER A 670 -4.00 -9.81 -32.47
CA SER A 670 -4.52 -8.49 -32.84
C SER A 670 -3.44 -7.60 -33.47
N LEU A 671 -2.20 -7.65 -32.98
CA LEU A 671 -1.06 -6.93 -33.57
C LEU A 671 -0.67 -7.41 -34.97
N GLN A 672 -0.88 -8.69 -35.28
CA GLN A 672 -0.66 -9.26 -36.62
C GLN A 672 -1.78 -8.86 -37.59
N LYS A 673 -3.03 -8.78 -37.12
CA LYS A 673 -4.20 -8.49 -37.95
C LYS A 673 -4.46 -6.99 -38.17
N ASN A 674 -4.20 -6.18 -37.15
CA ASN A 674 -4.64 -4.79 -37.09
C ASN A 674 -3.46 -3.82 -36.98
N LYS A 675 -3.68 -2.57 -37.40
CA LYS A 675 -2.76 -1.46 -37.13
C LYS A 675 -3.04 -0.88 -35.74
N VAL A 676 -1.99 -0.43 -35.06
CA VAL A 676 -2.14 0.29 -33.78
C VAL A 676 -2.54 1.72 -34.08
N HIS A 677 -3.61 2.19 -33.43
CA HIS A 677 -4.11 3.56 -33.51
C HIS A 677 -4.05 4.24 -32.15
N VAL A 678 -3.87 5.56 -32.16
CA VAL A 678 -3.91 6.41 -30.97
C VAL A 678 -5.20 7.24 -30.96
N ARG A 679 -5.72 7.48 -29.76
CA ARG A 679 -6.86 8.35 -29.49
C ARG A 679 -6.66 9.02 -28.14
N SER A 680 -7.16 10.22 -28.01
CA SER A 680 -7.20 10.98 -26.76
C SER A 680 -8.30 10.43 -25.83
N LEU A 681 -8.18 10.69 -24.53
CA LEU A 681 -9.23 10.36 -23.57
C LEU A 681 -10.52 11.13 -23.86
N GLN A 682 -10.43 12.34 -24.38
CA GLN A 682 -11.56 13.17 -24.77
C GLN A 682 -12.38 12.50 -25.88
N GLU A 683 -11.72 11.93 -26.90
CA GLU A 683 -12.39 11.19 -27.97
C GLU A 683 -13.08 9.92 -27.46
N TYR A 684 -12.46 9.18 -26.53
CA TYR A 684 -13.11 8.01 -25.92
C TYR A 684 -14.32 8.42 -25.07
N ASN A 685 -14.21 9.50 -24.30
CA ASN A 685 -15.28 9.97 -23.42
C ASN A 685 -16.45 10.61 -24.18
N ALA A 686 -16.22 11.15 -25.38
CA ALA A 686 -17.26 11.70 -26.23
C ALA A 686 -18.22 10.63 -26.79
N GLN A 687 -17.86 9.35 -26.74
CA GLN A 687 -18.66 8.23 -27.26
C GLN A 687 -19.62 7.60 -26.22
N ARG A 688 -19.73 8.22 -25.04
CA ARG A 688 -20.58 7.77 -23.94
C ARG A 688 -22.06 7.80 -24.28
#